data_AF-U1GDR5-F1
#
_entry.id   AF-U1GDR5-F1
#
_cell.length_a   1.000
_cell.length_b   1.000
_cell.length_c   1.000
_cell.angle_alpha   90.00
_cell.angle_beta   90.00
_cell.angle_gamma   90.00
#
_symmetry.space_group_name_H-M   'P 1'
#
loop_
_entity.id
_entity.type
_entity.pdbx_description
1 polymer ?
#
loop_
_entity_poly.entity_id
_entity_poly.type
_entity_poly.pdbx_seq_one_letter_code
_entity_poly.pdbx_strand_id
1 'polypeptide(L)'
;MSQTATNGKSLLGDLSEPLLAEYLTDTPLPDGFPWGKATAFDTNYYTSSPDTGVTRKYDWIVSRATFAPDGFRKPMIVVNGAFPGPLVEANWGDMIEITVHNDIRDPAEGTSFHWHGFPQQNTQWNDGVPAFTQCPISPGGSLTYTFKAELYGTSWWHAHHSAQYTAGLLGPVVIHGPQNVPYDIDIGPVLLSDWYHQEYHALVRSLVEPRPDPPILTSDNNLINGKMNFDCSKLNSSTYVSGADCTNDAGYSEFIFEAGKSHRLRLVNTGADGAQQFSIDDHEMTVIANDFVPIEPYDTNVVTIGIGQRTDVVVKAGGDPGKSYWMRSIITCSNTNQPEALAIIYYDRATNGSLPSTTAQRYGNAGCANDDLTQTVPSYPIAIEEPETTQTVTMTVSQNETGSWLWYMNDNSFFGDTSRSMLLLAKEGNISFTEFEPLIYNMGSNSSFRFIVNNESPIWHPMHMHGHNMFAEGDGTWDGRIVRPSNPQRRDTQQVRPNGYMRRSTQKNPDDVVITMAIRTPLTKAFKGGFKDTGLDYMVYALLKKVAEESKLDLSVVEDICLGNVGDRSSTVSAYIVRAAMLAAGFPHTAGASSVNRFCSSGLKAVQDIANEISVGSIECGVAIGAESMTTGGDRLATPFHEAILQNQEAADCMQPMGQTSENVANDFNISREDMDRYANECFRRAEVAQKAGWFDDEIVPITTKVKDPKSGEMKEVILTRDEGPRYGTTVESLGKIKPAFPDFGNKTTGGNASQVTDGAAAVVLMKRSKAIALGQPIMAKFCGATVAGVPPRIMGIGPSVAIPKLLSQFQLTKDDIDIIEINEAFASMAVYCLNVLGLDHKKVNPRGGAIALGHPLGATGARQICTILSEARRTKKKICLTSMCIGTGQGMAGLFVNEQV
;
A
#
# COMPACT_ATOMS: atom_id res chain seq x y z
N MET A 1 -33.26 21.59 -11.67
CA MET A 1 -33.68 22.83 -10.94
C MET A 1 -33.05 24.04 -11.66
N SER A 2 -33.30 25.29 -11.25
CA SER A 2 -32.59 26.44 -11.84
C SER A 2 -31.21 26.63 -11.22
N GLN A 3 -30.26 27.19 -11.97
CA GLN A 3 -28.91 27.52 -11.49
C GLN A 3 -28.93 28.32 -10.16
N THR A 4 -29.85 29.28 -10.05
CA THR A 4 -29.99 30.09 -8.84
C THR A 4 -30.44 29.30 -7.62
N ALA A 5 -31.24 28.24 -7.80
CA ALA A 5 -31.68 27.40 -6.71
C ALA A 5 -30.60 26.39 -6.26
N THR A 6 -29.77 25.92 -7.18
CA THR A 6 -28.73 24.92 -6.90
C THR A 6 -27.41 25.55 -6.45
N ASN A 7 -26.97 26.64 -7.10
CA ASN A 7 -25.62 27.20 -7.01
C ASN A 7 -25.61 28.73 -6.75
N GLY A 8 -26.78 29.34 -6.59
CA GLY A 8 -26.92 30.78 -6.34
C GLY A 8 -26.45 31.62 -7.52
N LYS A 9 -25.49 32.52 -7.28
CA LYS A 9 -24.93 33.40 -8.32
C LYS A 9 -23.74 32.78 -9.07
N SER A 10 -23.33 31.55 -8.76
CA SER A 10 -22.23 30.91 -9.46
C SER A 10 -22.64 30.57 -10.89
N LEU A 11 -21.75 30.84 -11.84
CA LEU A 11 -21.90 30.44 -13.24
C LEU A 11 -21.14 29.14 -13.56
N LEU A 12 -20.35 28.63 -12.62
CA LEU A 12 -19.52 27.43 -12.86
C LEU A 12 -20.39 26.24 -13.31
N GLY A 13 -19.99 25.60 -14.41
CA GLY A 13 -20.71 24.46 -14.97
C GLY A 13 -22.09 24.81 -15.55
N ASP A 14 -22.32 26.07 -15.93
CA ASP A 14 -23.47 26.52 -16.70
C ASP A 14 -23.02 26.97 -18.10
N LEU A 15 -23.84 26.77 -19.12
CA LEU A 15 -23.48 27.16 -20.50
C LEU A 15 -23.29 28.68 -20.69
N SER A 16 -23.70 29.50 -19.72
CA SER A 16 -23.43 30.94 -19.69
C SER A 16 -22.08 31.31 -19.06
N GLU A 17 -21.31 30.34 -18.55
CA GLU A 17 -19.96 30.56 -18.05
C GLU A 17 -19.06 31.08 -19.19
N PRO A 18 -18.39 32.23 -19.02
CA PRO A 18 -17.48 32.73 -20.03
C PRO A 18 -16.23 31.86 -20.10
N LEU A 19 -15.80 31.53 -21.32
CA LEU A 19 -14.49 30.93 -21.57
C LEU A 19 -13.38 31.87 -21.12
N LEU A 20 -12.26 31.31 -20.65
CA LEU A 20 -11.12 32.11 -20.24
C LEU A 20 -10.33 32.59 -21.46
N ALA A 21 -9.93 33.87 -21.42
CA ALA A 21 -9.00 34.42 -22.40
C ALA A 21 -7.59 33.82 -22.20
N GLU A 22 -6.73 33.99 -23.19
CA GLU A 22 -5.32 33.55 -23.09
C GLU A 22 -4.57 34.25 -21.95
N TYR A 23 -4.91 35.52 -21.71
CA TYR A 23 -4.46 36.34 -20.59
C TYR A 23 -5.35 37.59 -20.47
N LEU A 24 -5.30 38.26 -19.33
CA LEU A 24 -6.00 39.53 -19.12
C LEU A 24 -5.25 40.66 -19.86
N THR A 25 -5.94 41.37 -20.75
CA THR A 25 -5.32 42.33 -21.69
C THR A 25 -5.16 43.75 -21.14
N ASP A 26 -5.69 44.01 -19.94
CA ASP A 26 -5.57 45.28 -19.22
C ASP A 26 -4.26 45.38 -18.39
N THR A 27 -3.25 44.59 -18.77
CA THR A 27 -1.89 44.59 -18.21
C THR A 27 -0.87 45.05 -19.27
N PRO A 28 0.26 45.68 -18.90
CA PRO A 28 1.35 45.92 -19.86
C PRO A 28 1.77 44.63 -20.57
N LEU A 29 1.98 44.72 -21.89
CA LEU A 29 2.35 43.57 -22.75
C LEU A 29 3.77 43.73 -23.31
N PRO A 30 4.82 43.64 -22.48
CA PRO A 30 6.19 43.58 -23.00
C PRO A 30 6.27 42.42 -24.00
N ASP A 31 6.79 42.66 -25.20
CA ASP A 31 6.92 41.63 -26.24
C ASP A 31 5.62 40.85 -26.58
N GLY A 32 4.44 41.43 -26.32
CA GLY A 32 3.13 40.87 -26.67
C GLY A 32 2.39 40.13 -25.56
N PHE A 33 3.04 39.79 -24.44
CA PHE A 33 2.45 39.04 -23.31
C PHE A 33 2.74 39.72 -21.97
N PRO A 34 1.90 39.54 -20.91
CA PRO A 34 2.16 40.10 -19.59
C PRO A 34 3.52 39.71 -18.97
N TRP A 35 4.03 38.52 -19.33
CA TRP A 35 5.30 37.96 -18.85
C TRP A 35 6.46 38.12 -19.86
N GLY A 36 6.30 38.92 -20.90
CA GLY A 36 7.39 39.17 -21.85
C GLY A 36 7.83 37.92 -22.61
N LYS A 37 9.14 37.72 -22.67
CA LYS A 37 9.78 36.56 -23.32
C LYS A 37 9.89 35.33 -22.43
N ALA A 38 9.33 35.36 -21.21
CA ALA A 38 9.40 34.23 -20.30
C ALA A 38 8.66 33.02 -20.89
N THR A 39 9.22 31.84 -20.69
CA THR A 39 8.69 30.56 -21.18
C THR A 39 8.58 29.56 -20.03
N ALA A 40 7.73 28.54 -20.21
CA ALA A 40 7.61 27.45 -19.24
C ALA A 40 8.87 26.55 -19.16
N PHE A 41 9.77 26.65 -20.14
CA PHE A 41 10.95 25.79 -20.28
C PHE A 41 12.24 26.45 -19.79
N ASP A 42 12.37 27.77 -19.95
CA ASP A 42 13.65 28.49 -19.73
C ASP A 42 13.59 29.52 -18.61
N THR A 43 12.43 29.72 -17.96
CA THR A 43 12.28 30.71 -16.89
C THR A 43 12.03 30.04 -15.55
N ASN A 44 12.90 30.31 -14.56
CA ASN A 44 12.66 29.89 -13.18
C ASN A 44 11.55 30.75 -12.55
N TYR A 45 10.34 30.22 -12.56
CA TYR A 45 9.15 30.94 -12.12
C TYR A 45 9.05 31.12 -10.60
N TYR A 46 9.89 30.45 -9.80
CA TYR A 46 9.97 30.69 -8.34
C TYR A 46 10.69 31.99 -7.97
N THR A 47 11.54 32.51 -8.86
CA THR A 47 12.39 33.70 -8.60
C THR A 47 12.19 34.83 -9.60
N SER A 48 11.48 34.58 -10.69
CA SER A 48 11.42 35.47 -11.86
C SER A 48 10.01 35.96 -12.18
N SER A 49 9.08 35.98 -11.21
CA SER A 49 7.73 36.50 -11.44
C SER A 49 7.81 37.95 -11.94
N PRO A 50 7.14 38.31 -13.04
CA PRO A 50 7.23 39.64 -13.61
C PRO A 50 6.61 40.67 -12.65
N ASP A 51 6.99 41.94 -12.82
CA ASP A 51 6.30 43.04 -12.15
C ASP A 51 5.45 43.75 -13.20
N THR A 52 4.14 43.50 -13.14
CA THR A 52 3.20 44.02 -14.12
C THR A 52 2.70 45.42 -13.75
N GLY A 53 2.89 45.85 -12.50
CA GLY A 53 2.30 47.08 -11.95
C GLY A 53 0.77 47.05 -11.80
N VAL A 54 0.12 45.91 -12.04
CA VAL A 54 -1.34 45.76 -11.96
C VAL A 54 -1.76 45.15 -10.63
N THR A 55 -2.89 45.63 -10.08
CA THR A 55 -3.53 45.04 -8.90
C THR A 55 -4.95 44.61 -9.22
N ARG A 56 -5.24 43.32 -9.05
CA ARG A 56 -6.56 42.70 -9.19
C ARG A 56 -7.29 42.79 -7.86
N LYS A 57 -8.38 43.56 -7.82
CA LYS A 57 -9.13 43.84 -6.60
C LYS A 57 -10.44 43.06 -6.58
N TYR A 58 -10.72 42.40 -5.46
CA TYR A 58 -11.96 41.68 -5.22
C TYR A 58 -12.58 42.12 -3.89
N ASP A 59 -13.92 42.18 -3.87
CA ASP A 59 -14.70 42.57 -2.70
C ASP A 59 -15.72 41.45 -2.40
N TRP A 60 -15.55 40.82 -1.24
CA TRP A 60 -16.22 39.57 -0.89
C TRP A 60 -17.06 39.73 0.36
N ILE A 61 -18.35 39.47 0.23
CA ILE A 61 -19.28 39.34 1.36
C ILE A 61 -19.46 37.85 1.64
N VAL A 62 -19.06 37.44 2.84
CA VAL A 62 -19.20 36.06 3.33
C VAL A 62 -20.47 35.98 4.14
N SER A 63 -21.47 35.25 3.66
CA SER A 63 -22.77 35.15 4.31
C SER A 63 -23.31 33.73 4.28
N ARG A 64 -24.28 33.45 5.16
CA ARG A 64 -25.06 32.22 5.06
C ARG A 64 -26.01 32.29 3.86
N ALA A 65 -26.22 31.14 3.23
CA ALA A 65 -27.21 30.96 2.18
C ALA A 65 -27.88 29.58 2.33
N THR A 66 -28.84 29.28 1.47
CA THR A 66 -29.47 27.97 1.41
C THR A 66 -29.69 27.61 -0.04
N PHE A 67 -29.01 26.56 -0.48
CA PHE A 67 -29.03 26.07 -1.86
C PHE A 67 -29.25 24.55 -1.89
N ALA A 68 -29.46 24.02 -3.09
CA ALA A 68 -29.62 22.59 -3.32
C ALA A 68 -28.71 22.10 -4.47
N PRO A 69 -27.38 22.10 -4.31
CA PRO A 69 -26.41 21.73 -5.36
C PRO A 69 -26.71 20.39 -6.03
N ASP A 70 -27.23 19.43 -5.24
CA ASP A 70 -27.62 18.11 -5.73
C ASP A 70 -29.12 17.78 -5.61
N GLY A 71 -29.92 18.79 -5.30
CA GLY A 71 -31.36 18.65 -5.09
C GLY A 71 -31.75 18.56 -3.63
N PHE A 72 -30.81 18.23 -2.73
CA PHE A 72 -31.01 18.33 -1.29
C PHE A 72 -30.77 19.76 -0.79
N ARG A 73 -31.79 20.41 -0.25
CA ARG A 73 -31.67 21.79 0.25
C ARG A 73 -30.98 21.79 1.62
N LYS A 74 -29.83 22.45 1.71
CA LYS A 74 -29.10 22.63 2.98
C LYS A 74 -28.62 24.07 3.20
N PRO A 75 -28.44 24.49 4.47
CA PRO A 75 -27.68 25.69 4.77
C PRO A 75 -26.23 25.58 4.27
N MET A 76 -25.69 26.72 3.86
CA MET A 76 -24.34 26.86 3.31
C MET A 76 -23.74 28.18 3.76
N ILE A 77 -22.43 28.31 3.60
CA ILE A 77 -21.70 29.58 3.76
C ILE A 77 -21.00 29.86 2.45
N VAL A 78 -21.23 31.05 1.89
CA VAL A 78 -20.85 31.36 0.51
C VAL A 78 -20.26 32.76 0.40
N VAL A 79 -19.39 32.93 -0.59
CA VAL A 79 -18.89 34.25 -0.99
C VAL A 79 -19.83 34.82 -2.04
N ASN A 80 -20.30 36.05 -1.83
CA ASN A 80 -21.12 36.81 -2.77
C ASN A 80 -22.40 36.09 -3.23
N GLY A 81 -22.91 35.15 -2.43
CA GLY A 81 -24.11 34.38 -2.75
C GLY A 81 -23.91 33.32 -3.84
N ALA A 82 -22.68 32.85 -4.07
CA ALA A 82 -22.33 31.87 -5.10
C ALA A 82 -21.69 30.60 -4.50
N PHE A 83 -22.10 29.43 -4.98
CA PHE A 83 -21.42 28.16 -4.74
C PHE A 83 -21.27 27.34 -6.04
N PRO A 84 -20.06 26.92 -6.43
CA PRO A 84 -18.78 27.32 -5.83
C PRO A 84 -18.56 28.83 -5.95
N GLY A 85 -17.69 29.38 -5.12
CA GLY A 85 -17.45 30.82 -5.03
C GLY A 85 -16.81 31.42 -6.29
N PRO A 86 -16.65 32.76 -6.34
CA PRO A 86 -16.14 33.45 -7.52
C PRO A 86 -14.70 33.04 -7.88
N LEU A 87 -14.41 33.07 -9.18
CA LEU A 87 -13.05 32.93 -9.71
C LEU A 87 -12.18 34.12 -9.28
N VAL A 88 -10.98 33.82 -8.77
CA VAL A 88 -9.88 34.78 -8.70
C VAL A 88 -9.03 34.59 -9.94
N GLU A 89 -9.02 35.59 -10.81
CA GLU A 89 -8.28 35.61 -12.06
C GLU A 89 -7.19 36.69 -12.04
N ALA A 90 -5.99 36.37 -12.49
CA ALA A 90 -4.90 37.33 -12.63
C ALA A 90 -3.91 36.89 -13.71
N ASN A 91 -3.02 37.79 -14.15
CA ASN A 91 -1.83 37.40 -14.88
C ASN A 91 -0.68 37.09 -13.91
N TRP A 92 0.25 36.25 -14.34
CA TRP A 92 1.50 36.01 -13.62
C TRP A 92 2.18 37.34 -13.32
N GLY A 93 2.51 37.58 -12.04
CA GLY A 93 3.14 38.79 -11.56
C GLY A 93 2.22 39.92 -11.09
N ASP A 94 0.92 39.86 -11.39
CA ASP A 94 -0.04 40.82 -10.85
C ASP A 94 -0.11 40.75 -9.31
N MET A 95 -0.45 41.87 -8.66
CA MET A 95 -0.87 41.85 -7.27
C MET A 95 -2.33 41.44 -7.17
N ILE A 96 -2.67 40.62 -6.18
CA ILE A 96 -4.04 40.22 -5.85
C ILE A 96 -4.39 40.86 -4.51
N GLU A 97 -5.51 41.58 -4.47
CA GLU A 97 -6.04 42.26 -3.29
C GLU A 97 -7.50 41.84 -3.08
N ILE A 98 -7.80 41.20 -1.95
CA ILE A 98 -9.14 40.65 -1.69
C ILE A 98 -9.61 41.15 -0.33
N THR A 99 -10.64 42.01 -0.33
CA THR A 99 -11.28 42.47 0.90
C THR A 99 -12.43 41.54 1.25
N VAL A 100 -12.32 40.88 2.40
CA VAL A 100 -13.29 39.92 2.90
C VAL A 100 -14.08 40.55 4.04
N HIS A 101 -15.39 40.65 3.87
CA HIS A 101 -16.36 41.08 4.87
C HIS A 101 -17.06 39.84 5.46
N ASN A 102 -16.81 39.55 6.74
CA ASN A 102 -17.50 38.44 7.41
C ASN A 102 -18.90 38.91 7.86
N ASP A 103 -19.95 38.50 7.17
CA ASP A 103 -21.35 38.76 7.52
C ASP A 103 -22.09 37.48 7.96
N ILE A 104 -21.39 36.53 8.57
CA ILE A 104 -21.99 35.34 9.16
C ILE A 104 -22.60 35.70 10.52
N ARG A 105 -23.94 35.81 10.61
CA ARG A 105 -24.64 36.34 11.80
C ARG A 105 -25.38 35.32 12.66
N ASP A 106 -25.99 34.28 12.08
CA ASP A 106 -26.90 33.39 12.81
C ASP A 106 -26.72 31.90 12.42
N PRO A 107 -25.98 31.10 13.21
CA PRO A 107 -25.12 31.54 14.32
C PRO A 107 -23.91 32.32 13.80
N ALA A 108 -23.43 33.28 14.58
CA ALA A 108 -22.25 34.05 14.23
C ALA A 108 -20.98 33.19 14.38
N GLU A 109 -20.08 33.23 13.40
CA GLU A 109 -18.80 32.49 13.45
C GLU A 109 -17.69 33.24 12.72
N GLY A 110 -16.45 33.01 13.16
CA GLY A 110 -15.27 33.52 12.49
C GLY A 110 -15.03 32.86 11.13
N THR A 111 -14.17 33.47 10.31
CA THR A 111 -13.71 32.86 9.05
C THR A 111 -12.29 33.30 8.74
N SER A 112 -11.61 32.56 7.87
CA SER A 112 -10.26 32.86 7.39
C SER A 112 -10.07 32.18 6.05
N PHE A 113 -9.30 32.77 5.13
CA PHE A 113 -9.21 32.30 3.75
C PHE A 113 -7.76 32.01 3.38
N HIS A 114 -7.49 30.78 2.99
CA HIS A 114 -6.20 30.35 2.49
C HIS A 114 -6.18 30.34 0.96
N TRP A 115 -5.00 30.66 0.41
CA TRP A 115 -4.72 30.74 -1.02
C TRP A 115 -3.86 29.52 -1.38
N HIS A 116 -4.52 28.41 -1.70
CA HIS A 116 -3.87 27.11 -1.84
C HIS A 116 -2.71 27.17 -2.83
N GLY A 117 -1.55 26.65 -2.44
CA GLY A 117 -0.36 26.54 -3.31
C GLY A 117 0.39 27.84 -3.57
N PHE A 118 -0.04 28.99 -3.03
CA PHE A 118 0.74 30.23 -3.13
C PHE A 118 1.95 30.20 -2.18
N PRO A 119 3.15 30.56 -2.65
CA PRO A 119 4.34 30.64 -1.79
C PRO A 119 4.28 31.71 -0.69
N GLN A 120 3.52 32.79 -0.89
CA GLN A 120 3.39 33.88 0.08
C GLN A 120 4.75 34.48 0.49
N GLN A 121 5.70 34.61 -0.46
CA GLN A 121 7.03 35.11 -0.15
C GLN A 121 6.92 36.57 0.33
N ASN A 122 7.41 36.81 1.54
CA ASN A 122 7.34 38.09 2.23
C ASN A 122 5.91 38.59 2.54
N THR A 123 4.90 37.73 2.44
CA THR A 123 3.49 38.05 2.73
C THR A 123 2.82 37.02 3.62
N GLN A 124 3.58 36.33 4.47
CA GLN A 124 3.12 35.18 5.27
C GLN A 124 1.90 35.49 6.16
N TRP A 125 1.70 36.74 6.57
CA TRP A 125 0.51 37.17 7.33
C TRP A 125 -0.80 37.18 6.50
N ASN A 126 -0.71 37.04 5.17
CA ASN A 126 -1.85 36.89 4.27
C ASN A 126 -2.18 35.43 3.94
N ASP A 127 -1.46 34.45 4.51
CA ASP A 127 -1.66 33.04 4.19
C ASP A 127 -2.99 32.48 4.72
N GLY A 128 -3.63 33.15 5.68
CA GLY A 128 -5.01 32.83 6.03
C GLY A 128 -5.21 31.67 6.99
N VAL A 129 -4.20 31.30 7.79
CA VAL A 129 -4.23 30.13 8.67
C VAL A 129 -4.47 30.57 10.12
N PRO A 130 -5.68 30.31 10.69
CA PRO A 130 -5.97 30.57 12.09
C PRO A 130 -4.95 29.88 13.02
N ALA A 131 -4.68 30.50 14.18
CA ALA A 131 -3.67 30.06 15.15
C ALA A 131 -2.20 30.16 14.70
N PHE A 132 -1.91 30.27 13.40
CA PHE A 132 -0.54 30.46 12.90
C PHE A 132 -0.31 31.88 12.39
N THR A 133 -0.89 32.23 11.23
CA THR A 133 -0.58 33.49 10.54
C THR A 133 -1.50 34.62 10.97
N GLN A 134 -2.73 34.31 11.38
CA GLN A 134 -3.72 35.29 11.81
C GLN A 134 -4.76 34.74 12.79
N CYS A 135 -5.58 35.63 13.36
CA CYS A 135 -6.84 35.26 14.02
C CYS A 135 -7.97 35.22 12.97
N PRO A 136 -9.07 34.48 13.21
CA PRO A 136 -10.24 34.53 12.33
C PRO A 136 -10.82 35.95 12.24
N ILE A 137 -11.29 36.33 11.05
CA ILE A 137 -12.09 37.54 10.83
C ILE A 137 -13.36 37.37 11.64
N SER A 138 -13.56 38.22 12.65
CA SER A 138 -14.74 38.15 13.52
C SER A 138 -16.03 38.49 12.76
N PRO A 139 -17.20 37.99 13.18
CA PRO A 139 -18.49 38.40 12.63
C PRO A 139 -18.66 39.93 12.61
N GLY A 140 -19.01 40.47 11.44
CA GLY A 140 -19.10 41.90 11.16
C GLY A 140 -17.76 42.61 10.94
N GLY A 141 -16.64 41.90 11.09
CA GLY A 141 -15.30 42.39 10.80
C GLY A 141 -14.94 42.26 9.32
N SER A 142 -13.80 42.82 8.96
CA SER A 142 -13.27 42.71 7.60
C SER A 142 -11.74 42.65 7.60
N LEU A 143 -11.17 41.98 6.61
CA LEU A 143 -9.73 41.88 6.40
C LEU A 143 -9.43 41.91 4.91
N THR A 144 -8.40 42.67 4.53
CA THR A 144 -7.88 42.68 3.15
C THR A 144 -6.63 41.83 3.08
N TYR A 145 -6.65 40.81 2.22
CA TYR A 145 -5.48 40.03 1.87
C TYR A 145 -4.78 40.66 0.67
N THR A 146 -3.46 40.77 0.71
CA THR A 146 -2.68 41.32 -0.42
C THR A 146 -1.40 40.54 -0.63
N PHE A 147 -1.28 39.91 -1.79
CA PHE A 147 -0.12 39.09 -2.17
C PHE A 147 0.09 39.12 -3.67
N LYS A 148 1.28 38.70 -4.13
CA LYS A 148 1.63 38.67 -5.55
C LYS A 148 1.21 37.32 -6.15
N ALA A 149 0.80 37.33 -7.42
CA ALA A 149 0.67 36.13 -8.24
C ALA A 149 2.07 35.60 -8.60
N GLU A 150 2.75 34.99 -7.62
CA GLU A 150 4.16 34.57 -7.74
C GLU A 150 4.35 33.42 -8.73
N LEU A 151 3.39 32.52 -8.78
CA LEU A 151 3.33 31.37 -9.69
C LEU A 151 2.16 31.53 -10.66
N TYR A 152 2.13 30.73 -11.72
CA TYR A 152 1.05 30.70 -12.70
C TYR A 152 0.51 29.28 -12.91
N GLY A 153 -0.74 29.16 -13.34
CA GLY A 153 -1.45 27.90 -13.49
C GLY A 153 -2.78 27.88 -12.76
N THR A 154 -3.15 26.71 -12.24
CA THR A 154 -4.45 26.46 -11.61
C THR A 154 -4.29 26.25 -10.12
N SER A 155 -5.14 26.93 -9.35
CA SER A 155 -5.30 26.66 -7.93
C SER A 155 -6.73 26.95 -7.47
N TRP A 156 -6.90 27.10 -6.17
CA TRP A 156 -8.17 27.34 -5.51
C TRP A 156 -7.94 28.10 -4.20
N TRP A 157 -8.98 28.74 -3.71
CA TRP A 157 -9.04 29.34 -2.39
C TRP A 157 -10.10 28.62 -1.58
N HIS A 158 -9.92 28.59 -0.26
CA HIS A 158 -10.92 28.00 0.63
C HIS A 158 -10.86 28.60 2.03
N ALA A 159 -11.95 28.44 2.78
CA ALA A 159 -11.92 28.73 4.20
C ALA A 159 -10.94 27.78 4.91
N HIS A 160 -10.09 28.34 5.77
CA HIS A 160 -9.14 27.60 6.60
C HIS A 160 -9.54 27.62 8.09
N HIS A 161 -10.80 27.96 8.38
CA HIS A 161 -11.38 27.92 9.70
C HIS A 161 -12.12 26.60 9.93
N SER A 162 -11.52 25.67 10.68
CA SER A 162 -12.08 24.31 10.87
C SER A 162 -12.39 23.65 9.51
N ALA A 163 -13.49 22.92 9.38
CA ALA A 163 -13.96 22.35 8.11
C ALA A 163 -14.96 23.27 7.36
N GLN A 164 -14.94 24.59 7.59
CA GLN A 164 -15.92 25.54 7.06
C GLN A 164 -15.99 25.54 5.51
N TYR A 165 -14.92 25.16 4.80
CA TYR A 165 -14.96 25.06 3.33
C TYR A 165 -15.94 24.00 2.82
N THR A 166 -16.15 22.91 3.57
CA THR A 166 -17.15 21.86 3.26
C THR A 166 -18.59 22.38 3.33
N ALA A 167 -18.81 23.55 3.94
CA ALA A 167 -20.10 24.25 3.95
C ALA A 167 -20.31 25.17 2.74
N GLY A 168 -19.33 25.29 1.84
CA GLY A 168 -19.42 26.04 0.60
C GLY A 168 -18.39 27.17 0.41
N LEU A 169 -17.52 27.42 1.39
CA LEU A 169 -16.48 28.45 1.28
C LEU A 169 -15.24 27.94 0.56
N LEU A 170 -15.36 27.76 -0.75
CA LEU A 170 -14.29 27.42 -1.67
C LEU A 170 -14.56 28.03 -3.05
N GLY A 171 -13.51 28.23 -3.84
CA GLY A 171 -13.63 28.66 -5.23
C GLY A 171 -12.31 28.60 -5.99
N PRO A 172 -12.34 28.73 -7.32
CA PRO A 172 -11.16 28.54 -8.16
C PRO A 172 -10.24 29.78 -8.18
N VAL A 173 -8.97 29.52 -8.48
CA VAL A 173 -7.97 30.54 -8.79
C VAL A 173 -7.32 30.17 -10.12
N VAL A 174 -7.27 31.12 -11.06
CA VAL A 174 -6.55 30.96 -12.32
C VAL A 174 -5.56 32.10 -12.47
N ILE A 175 -4.29 31.74 -12.62
CA ILE A 175 -3.22 32.69 -12.91
C ILE A 175 -2.68 32.40 -14.31
N HIS A 176 -2.90 33.32 -15.24
CA HIS A 176 -2.44 33.20 -16.62
C HIS A 176 -0.92 33.29 -16.71
N GLY A 177 -0.32 32.49 -17.57
CA GLY A 177 1.13 32.41 -17.70
C GLY A 177 1.58 31.71 -18.99
N PRO A 178 2.91 31.53 -19.16
CA PRO A 178 3.46 30.83 -20.31
C PRO A 178 2.85 29.45 -20.54
N GLN A 179 2.59 29.12 -21.80
CA GLN A 179 2.13 27.80 -22.22
C GLN A 179 3.32 26.87 -22.50
N ASN A 180 3.23 25.62 -22.06
CA ASN A 180 4.12 24.51 -22.44
C ASN A 180 3.54 23.65 -23.57
N VAL A 181 2.23 23.67 -23.75
CA VAL A 181 1.51 22.97 -24.83
C VAL A 181 0.48 23.93 -25.43
N PRO A 182 0.39 24.04 -26.77
CA PRO A 182 -0.62 24.86 -27.41
C PRO A 182 -2.02 24.24 -27.23
N TYR A 183 -3.01 25.08 -26.98
CA TYR A 183 -4.43 24.73 -27.01
C TYR A 183 -5.23 25.86 -27.65
N ASP A 184 -6.44 25.57 -28.15
CA ASP A 184 -7.28 26.57 -28.81
C ASP A 184 -8.18 27.32 -27.82
N ILE A 185 -8.74 26.60 -26.83
CA ILE A 185 -9.79 27.09 -25.95
C ILE A 185 -9.45 26.74 -24.50
N ASP A 186 -9.59 27.68 -23.58
CA ASP A 186 -9.51 27.42 -22.14
C ASP A 186 -10.94 27.39 -21.56
N ILE A 187 -11.38 26.18 -21.18
CA ILE A 187 -12.70 25.96 -20.58
C ILE A 187 -12.74 26.51 -19.16
N GLY A 188 -11.59 26.61 -18.49
CA GLY A 188 -11.52 27.05 -17.11
C GLY A 188 -11.62 25.91 -16.07
N PRO A 189 -11.95 26.27 -14.81
CA PRO A 189 -11.94 25.35 -13.67
C PRO A 189 -12.99 24.23 -13.74
N VAL A 190 -12.56 23.04 -13.34
CA VAL A 190 -13.42 21.87 -13.12
C VAL A 190 -13.17 21.36 -11.70
N LEU A 191 -14.03 21.79 -10.77
CA LEU A 191 -13.97 21.44 -9.36
C LEU A 191 -14.65 20.09 -9.12
N LEU A 192 -13.94 19.18 -8.47
CA LEU A 192 -14.37 17.83 -8.13
C LEU A 192 -14.46 17.74 -6.61
N SER A 193 -15.62 17.36 -6.06
CA SER A 193 -15.81 17.37 -4.61
C SER A 193 -16.76 16.28 -4.16
N ASP A 194 -16.37 15.55 -3.13
CA ASP A 194 -17.36 14.85 -2.31
C ASP A 194 -18.32 15.87 -1.66
N TRP A 195 -19.50 15.40 -1.28
CA TRP A 195 -20.59 16.25 -0.83
C TRP A 195 -21.34 15.64 0.34
N TYR A 196 -21.62 16.48 1.32
CA TYR A 196 -22.25 16.10 2.57
C TYR A 196 -23.52 16.93 2.78
N HIS A 197 -24.62 16.28 3.10
CA HIS A 197 -25.89 16.93 3.44
C HIS A 197 -25.88 17.46 4.87
N GLN A 198 -25.09 16.82 5.75
CA GLN A 198 -24.89 17.26 7.12
C GLN A 198 -24.05 18.55 7.19
N GLU A 199 -24.33 19.38 8.19
CA GLU A 199 -23.58 20.59 8.49
C GLU A 199 -22.16 20.28 8.98
N TYR A 200 -21.19 21.11 8.58
CA TYR A 200 -19.76 20.84 8.82
C TYR A 200 -19.40 20.69 10.31
N HIS A 201 -20.05 21.44 11.21
CA HIS A 201 -19.79 21.35 12.65
C HIS A 201 -20.22 19.98 13.21
N ALA A 202 -21.29 19.40 12.67
CA ALA A 202 -21.78 18.10 13.08
C ALA A 202 -20.94 16.98 12.48
N LEU A 203 -20.43 17.16 11.25
CA LEU A 203 -19.42 16.27 10.66
C LEU A 203 -18.16 16.22 11.54
N VAL A 204 -17.54 17.37 11.84
CA VAL A 204 -16.34 17.45 12.69
C VAL A 204 -16.60 16.84 14.06
N ARG A 205 -17.75 17.16 14.69
CA ARG A 205 -18.14 16.57 15.98
C ARG A 205 -18.20 15.05 15.90
N SER A 206 -18.83 14.50 14.86
CA SER A 206 -18.95 13.05 14.69
C SER A 206 -17.61 12.32 14.56
N LEU A 207 -16.57 13.01 14.06
CA LEU A 207 -15.23 12.45 13.91
C LEU A 207 -14.44 12.43 15.23
N VAL A 208 -14.68 13.40 16.13
CA VAL A 208 -13.93 13.53 17.39
C VAL A 208 -14.68 13.02 18.63
N GLU A 209 -15.95 12.64 18.47
CA GLU A 209 -16.73 12.05 19.56
C GLU A 209 -16.14 10.70 20.04
N PRO A 210 -16.00 10.49 21.36
CA PRO A 210 -15.49 9.24 21.92
C PRO A 210 -16.26 8.01 21.44
N ARG A 211 -15.54 6.99 20.96
CA ARG A 211 -16.15 5.74 20.43
C ARG A 211 -15.12 4.61 20.33
N PRO A 212 -15.52 3.34 20.47
CA PRO A 212 -14.60 2.20 20.45
C PRO A 212 -13.88 2.01 19.11
N ASP A 213 -14.57 2.26 17.99
CA ASP A 213 -14.04 2.03 16.64
C ASP A 213 -13.68 3.35 15.94
N PRO A 214 -12.66 3.37 15.05
CA PRO A 214 -12.32 4.57 14.28
C PRO A 214 -13.55 5.15 13.55
N PRO A 215 -13.73 6.47 13.55
CA PRO A 215 -14.87 7.08 12.88
C PRO A 215 -14.80 6.85 11.37
N ILE A 216 -15.95 6.59 10.76
CA ILE A 216 -16.08 6.46 9.32
C ILE A 216 -16.90 7.65 8.81
N LEU A 217 -16.29 8.46 7.97
CA LEU A 217 -16.99 9.50 7.22
C LEU A 217 -17.54 8.90 5.93
N THR A 218 -18.80 9.19 5.60
CA THR A 218 -19.44 8.75 4.35
C THR A 218 -20.06 9.97 3.70
N SER A 219 -19.62 10.29 2.49
CA SER A 219 -20.25 11.36 1.71
C SER A 219 -21.59 10.92 1.14
N ASP A 220 -22.52 11.86 1.04
CA ASP A 220 -23.85 11.64 0.48
C ASP A 220 -23.81 11.62 -1.05
N ASN A 221 -22.95 12.45 -1.63
CA ASN A 221 -22.84 12.63 -3.07
C ASN A 221 -21.41 13.01 -3.51
N ASN A 222 -21.24 13.13 -4.82
CA ASN A 222 -20.06 13.65 -5.50
C ASN A 222 -20.49 14.71 -6.52
N LEU A 223 -19.75 15.80 -6.67
CA LEU A 223 -20.13 16.95 -7.52
C LEU A 223 -19.03 17.29 -8.53
N ILE A 224 -19.44 17.73 -9.72
CA ILE A 224 -18.58 18.43 -10.68
C ILE A 224 -19.09 19.87 -10.81
N ASN A 225 -18.23 20.87 -10.57
CA ASN A 225 -18.58 22.30 -10.52
C ASN A 225 -19.81 22.60 -9.64
N GLY A 226 -19.96 21.85 -8.54
CA GLY A 226 -21.04 22.03 -7.59
C GLY A 226 -22.40 21.51 -8.05
N LYS A 227 -22.45 20.57 -8.99
CA LYS A 227 -23.70 19.93 -9.43
C LYS A 227 -23.58 18.41 -9.53
N MET A 228 -24.66 17.73 -9.16
CA MET A 228 -24.96 16.32 -9.47
C MET A 228 -26.43 16.06 -9.15
N ASN A 229 -27.02 14.95 -9.59
CA ASN A 229 -28.35 14.58 -9.11
C ASN A 229 -28.26 13.69 -7.86
N PHE A 230 -29.12 13.93 -6.88
CA PHE A 230 -29.37 13.03 -5.75
C PHE A 230 -30.75 12.37 -5.87
N ASP A 231 -30.84 11.09 -5.55
CA ASP A 231 -32.12 10.36 -5.50
C ASP A 231 -32.81 10.63 -4.15
N CYS A 232 -33.75 11.58 -4.16
CA CYS A 232 -34.49 11.98 -2.97
C CYS A 232 -35.32 10.84 -2.35
N SER A 233 -35.58 9.73 -3.06
CA SER A 233 -36.27 8.57 -2.48
C SER A 233 -35.46 7.89 -1.37
N LYS A 234 -34.12 8.06 -1.39
CA LYS A 234 -33.20 7.54 -0.37
C LYS A 234 -33.39 8.20 1.00
N LEU A 235 -34.07 9.35 1.08
CA LEU A 235 -34.35 10.05 2.34
C LEU A 235 -35.34 9.31 3.26
N ASN A 236 -36.04 8.30 2.75
CA ASN A 236 -36.91 7.43 3.55
C ASN A 236 -36.15 6.31 4.28
N SER A 237 -34.82 6.26 4.14
CA SER A 237 -33.95 5.33 4.87
C SER A 237 -33.69 5.83 6.31
N SER A 238 -33.23 4.94 7.19
CA SER A 238 -32.89 5.26 8.58
C SER A 238 -31.75 6.29 8.77
N THR A 239 -31.14 6.73 7.66
CA THR A 239 -29.93 7.55 7.63
C THR A 239 -30.24 9.05 7.60
N TYR A 240 -31.44 9.45 7.15
CA TYR A 240 -31.80 10.85 6.94
C TYR A 240 -32.95 11.31 7.85
N VAL A 241 -33.01 12.61 8.13
CA VAL A 241 -34.08 13.22 8.94
C VAL A 241 -35.39 13.21 8.14
N SER A 242 -36.48 12.68 8.72
CA SER A 242 -37.78 12.67 8.06
C SER A 242 -38.26 14.10 7.79
N GLY A 243 -38.59 14.42 6.53
CA GLY A 243 -39.10 15.74 6.13
C GLY A 243 -38.04 16.73 5.61
N ALA A 244 -36.84 16.26 5.25
CA ALA A 244 -35.85 17.08 4.54
C ALA A 244 -36.37 17.57 3.17
N ASP A 245 -36.11 18.83 2.83
CA ASP A 245 -36.51 19.43 1.55
C ASP A 245 -35.55 18.97 0.45
N CYS A 246 -36.04 18.10 -0.43
CA CYS A 246 -35.27 17.53 -1.52
C CYS A 246 -36.12 17.48 -2.79
N THR A 247 -35.53 17.92 -3.90
CA THR A 247 -36.15 17.90 -5.23
C THR A 247 -35.26 17.11 -6.17
N ASN A 248 -35.80 16.06 -6.79
CA ASN A 248 -35.08 15.30 -7.82
C ASN A 248 -34.74 16.20 -9.01
N ASP A 249 -33.73 15.78 -9.79
CA ASP A 249 -33.30 16.47 -11.01
C ASP A 249 -32.79 17.90 -10.74
N ALA A 250 -31.76 17.99 -9.90
CA ALA A 250 -31.01 19.23 -9.66
C ALA A 250 -30.37 19.76 -10.95
N GLY A 251 -29.82 18.84 -11.77
CA GLY A 251 -29.15 19.13 -13.03
C GLY A 251 -27.70 18.66 -13.02
N TYR A 252 -27.06 18.72 -14.18
CA TYR A 252 -25.63 18.43 -14.35
C TYR A 252 -24.88 19.73 -14.66
N SER A 253 -23.56 19.70 -14.44
CA SER A 253 -22.68 20.69 -15.05
C SER A 253 -22.61 20.47 -16.56
N GLU A 254 -22.57 21.55 -17.32
CA GLU A 254 -22.63 21.52 -18.79
C GLU A 254 -21.48 22.32 -19.38
N PHE A 255 -20.86 21.77 -20.43
CA PHE A 255 -19.70 22.33 -21.12
C PHE A 255 -19.90 22.25 -22.64
N ILE A 256 -19.21 23.13 -23.39
CA ILE A 256 -19.22 23.12 -24.87
C ILE A 256 -17.81 22.82 -25.38
N PHE A 257 -17.70 21.82 -26.25
CA PHE A 257 -16.49 21.52 -27.01
C PHE A 257 -16.68 21.86 -28.49
N GLU A 258 -15.75 22.64 -29.04
CA GLU A 258 -15.69 22.91 -30.47
C GLU A 258 -15.03 21.76 -31.23
N ALA A 259 -15.72 21.19 -32.22
CA ALA A 259 -15.24 20.02 -32.94
C ALA A 259 -13.90 20.32 -33.66
N GLY A 260 -12.91 19.45 -33.44
CA GLY A 260 -11.57 19.58 -34.01
C GLY A 260 -10.63 20.52 -33.25
N LYS A 261 -11.12 21.21 -32.21
CA LYS A 261 -10.34 22.10 -31.35
C LYS A 261 -9.78 21.39 -30.13
N SER A 262 -8.74 21.97 -29.56
CA SER A 262 -8.12 21.53 -28.31
C SER A 262 -8.57 22.40 -27.14
N HIS A 263 -8.97 21.76 -26.05
CA HIS A 263 -9.60 22.43 -24.91
C HIS A 263 -8.78 22.16 -23.64
N ARG A 264 -8.35 23.22 -22.95
CA ARG A 264 -7.73 23.12 -21.63
C ARG A 264 -8.82 23.04 -20.56
N LEU A 265 -8.75 22.02 -19.71
CA LEU A 265 -9.57 21.88 -18.51
C LEU A 265 -8.65 21.92 -17.30
N ARG A 266 -9.09 22.63 -16.25
CA ARG A 266 -8.29 22.91 -15.06
C ARG A 266 -8.88 22.17 -13.87
N LEU A 267 -8.48 20.91 -13.70
CA LEU A 267 -9.07 20.02 -12.70
C LEU A 267 -8.59 20.41 -11.30
N VAL A 268 -9.50 20.46 -10.33
CA VAL A 268 -9.19 20.75 -8.92
C VAL A 268 -10.01 19.80 -8.05
N ASN A 269 -9.36 19.01 -7.20
CA ASN A 269 -10.09 18.27 -6.17
C ASN A 269 -10.26 19.16 -4.93
N THR A 270 -11.49 19.62 -4.70
CA THR A 270 -11.88 20.47 -3.56
C THR A 270 -12.68 19.70 -2.50
N GLY A 271 -12.67 18.36 -2.55
CA GLY A 271 -13.34 17.49 -1.60
C GLY A 271 -12.73 17.55 -0.19
N ALA A 272 -13.38 16.85 0.74
CA ALA A 272 -12.97 16.78 2.14
C ALA A 272 -12.21 15.51 2.52
N ASP A 273 -12.49 14.39 1.86
CA ASP A 273 -11.97 13.07 2.25
C ASP A 273 -11.69 12.14 1.04
N GLY A 274 -12.37 12.31 -0.09
CA GLY A 274 -12.23 11.47 -1.27
C GLY A 274 -11.18 11.93 -2.29
N ALA A 275 -10.30 11.02 -2.71
CA ALA A 275 -9.54 11.17 -3.95
C ALA A 275 -10.47 10.94 -5.16
N GLN A 276 -10.23 11.60 -6.29
CA GLN A 276 -11.10 11.54 -7.45
C GLN A 276 -10.38 10.91 -8.63
N GLN A 277 -11.09 10.07 -9.39
CA GLN A 277 -10.65 9.59 -10.70
C GLN A 277 -11.48 10.27 -11.77
N PHE A 278 -10.86 11.20 -12.49
CA PHE A 278 -11.49 11.99 -13.54
C PHE A 278 -11.28 11.35 -14.91
N SER A 279 -12.33 11.31 -15.73
CA SER A 279 -12.26 10.85 -17.13
C SER A 279 -13.33 11.51 -17.99
N ILE A 280 -13.15 11.43 -19.31
CA ILE A 280 -14.16 11.85 -20.30
C ILE A 280 -14.39 10.68 -21.25
N ASP A 281 -15.64 10.25 -21.41
CA ASP A 281 -15.99 9.13 -22.28
C ASP A 281 -15.52 9.38 -23.72
N ASP A 282 -14.92 8.37 -24.35
CA ASP A 282 -14.36 8.40 -25.71
C ASP A 282 -13.26 9.46 -25.98
N HIS A 283 -12.65 10.04 -24.94
CA HIS A 283 -11.55 10.99 -25.07
C HIS A 283 -10.31 10.56 -24.28
N GLU A 284 -9.15 10.81 -24.87
CA GLU A 284 -7.85 10.80 -24.20
C GLU A 284 -7.52 12.24 -23.77
N MET A 285 -6.79 12.36 -22.67
CA MET A 285 -6.40 13.64 -22.07
C MET A 285 -4.89 13.75 -22.02
N THR A 286 -4.34 14.88 -22.47
CA THR A 286 -2.92 15.19 -22.33
C THR A 286 -2.71 16.01 -21.06
N VAL A 287 -2.04 15.47 -20.05
CA VAL A 287 -1.71 16.20 -18.83
C VAL A 287 -0.57 17.18 -19.10
N ILE A 288 -0.74 18.45 -18.71
CA ILE A 288 0.23 19.52 -19.00
C ILE A 288 0.75 20.24 -17.76
N ALA A 289 0.06 20.17 -16.63
CA ALA A 289 0.54 20.72 -15.37
C ALA A 289 -0.01 19.93 -14.19
N ASN A 290 0.76 19.89 -13.10
CA ASN A 290 0.32 19.42 -11.79
C ASN A 290 0.49 20.58 -10.81
N ASP A 291 -0.57 20.94 -10.10
CA ASP A 291 -0.60 22.11 -9.23
C ASP A 291 -0.14 23.37 -10.03
N PHE A 292 0.68 24.26 -9.43
CA PHE A 292 1.28 25.39 -10.14
C PHE A 292 2.54 25.04 -10.97
N VAL A 293 2.74 23.77 -11.31
CA VAL A 293 3.96 23.30 -11.97
C VAL A 293 3.63 22.75 -13.36
N PRO A 294 3.96 23.47 -14.45
CA PRO A 294 3.93 22.91 -15.79
C PRO A 294 4.88 21.72 -15.92
N ILE A 295 4.45 20.66 -16.62
CA ILE A 295 5.20 19.41 -16.79
C ILE A 295 5.40 19.07 -18.27
N GLU A 296 6.33 18.17 -18.58
CA GLU A 296 6.39 17.52 -19.88
C GLU A 296 5.07 16.77 -20.13
N PRO A 297 4.42 16.99 -21.28
CA PRO A 297 3.09 16.46 -21.50
C PRO A 297 3.11 14.94 -21.68
N TYR A 298 2.09 14.28 -21.15
CA TYR A 298 1.84 12.86 -21.38
C TYR A 298 0.34 12.58 -21.46
N ASP A 299 -0.01 11.52 -22.19
CA ASP A 299 -1.40 11.16 -22.44
C ASP A 299 -1.91 10.12 -21.43
N THR A 300 -3.16 10.27 -21.01
CA THR A 300 -3.87 9.33 -20.12
C THR A 300 -5.38 9.36 -20.38
N ASN A 301 -6.05 8.26 -20.03
CA ASN A 301 -7.51 8.16 -20.06
C ASN A 301 -8.15 8.46 -18.70
N VAL A 302 -7.36 8.51 -17.63
CA VAL A 302 -7.81 8.81 -16.28
C VAL A 302 -6.79 9.67 -15.55
N VAL A 303 -7.27 10.66 -14.81
CA VAL A 303 -6.43 11.46 -13.90
C VAL A 303 -6.86 11.15 -12.47
N THR A 304 -5.94 10.62 -11.66
CA THR A 304 -6.16 10.41 -10.22
C THR A 304 -5.67 11.62 -9.45
N ILE A 305 -6.60 12.32 -8.81
CA ILE A 305 -6.36 13.61 -8.17
C ILE A 305 -6.79 13.56 -6.70
N GLY A 306 -5.81 13.63 -5.79
CA GLY A 306 -6.03 13.69 -4.34
C GLY A 306 -6.55 15.06 -3.92
N ILE A 307 -7.05 15.17 -2.69
CA ILE A 307 -7.63 16.41 -2.16
C ILE A 307 -6.59 17.54 -2.21
N GLY A 308 -7.00 18.73 -2.68
CA GLY A 308 -6.14 19.91 -2.82
C GLY A 308 -5.19 19.88 -4.02
N GLN A 309 -5.09 18.77 -4.74
CA GLN A 309 -4.32 18.69 -5.97
C GLN A 309 -5.05 19.34 -7.13
N ARG A 310 -4.28 19.86 -8.09
CA ARG A 310 -4.75 20.32 -9.39
C ARG A 310 -4.02 19.60 -10.50
N THR A 311 -4.72 19.42 -11.61
CA THR A 311 -4.13 18.89 -12.84
C THR A 311 -4.75 19.60 -14.02
N ASP A 312 -3.91 20.20 -14.86
CA ASP A 312 -4.37 20.80 -16.10
C ASP A 312 -4.22 19.76 -17.22
N VAL A 313 -5.30 19.59 -17.98
CA VAL A 313 -5.34 18.66 -19.11
C VAL A 313 -5.78 19.38 -20.38
N VAL A 314 -5.24 18.94 -21.51
CA VAL A 314 -5.69 19.33 -22.85
C VAL A 314 -6.43 18.17 -23.47
N VAL A 315 -7.63 18.44 -23.98
CA VAL A 315 -8.49 17.44 -24.61
C VAL A 315 -8.77 17.85 -26.04
N LYS A 316 -8.42 16.98 -26.99
CA LYS A 316 -8.74 17.21 -28.39
C LYS A 316 -10.16 16.75 -28.66
N ALA A 317 -11.01 17.66 -29.14
CA ALA A 317 -12.40 17.38 -29.45
C ALA A 317 -12.56 16.63 -30.78
N GLY A 318 -12.07 15.39 -30.85
CA GLY A 318 -12.11 14.53 -32.03
C GLY A 318 -13.40 13.73 -32.23
N GLY A 319 -14.38 13.90 -31.34
CA GLY A 319 -15.66 13.18 -31.34
C GLY A 319 -16.62 13.55 -32.47
N ASP A 320 -17.77 12.89 -32.52
CA ASP A 320 -18.87 13.20 -33.44
C ASP A 320 -19.49 14.55 -33.04
N PRO A 321 -19.45 15.58 -33.91
CA PRO A 321 -19.97 16.90 -33.55
C PRO A 321 -21.47 16.95 -33.25
N GLY A 322 -22.24 15.90 -33.61
CA GLY A 322 -23.67 15.79 -33.33
C GLY A 322 -24.01 15.12 -32.00
N LYS A 323 -23.02 14.74 -31.18
CA LYS A 323 -23.23 13.98 -29.94
C LYS A 323 -22.82 14.76 -28.70
N SER A 324 -23.33 14.32 -27.56
CA SER A 324 -22.84 14.71 -26.23
C SER A 324 -22.11 13.55 -25.56
N TYR A 325 -21.20 13.88 -24.65
CA TYR A 325 -20.30 12.94 -23.96
C TYR A 325 -20.38 13.13 -22.44
N TRP A 326 -20.26 12.04 -21.69
CA TRP A 326 -20.12 12.12 -20.24
C TRP A 326 -18.69 12.50 -19.84
N MET A 327 -18.58 13.53 -19.02
CA MET A 327 -17.44 13.78 -18.14
C MET A 327 -17.76 13.14 -16.78
N ARG A 328 -16.79 12.41 -16.21
CA ARG A 328 -16.98 11.60 -15.01
C ARG A 328 -15.94 11.93 -13.95
N SER A 329 -16.37 11.92 -12.70
CA SER A 329 -15.48 11.90 -11.53
C SER A 329 -15.95 10.82 -10.58
N ILE A 330 -15.04 9.93 -10.16
CA ILE A 330 -15.36 8.82 -9.27
C ILE A 330 -14.56 8.98 -7.98
N ILE A 331 -15.26 9.05 -6.84
CA ILE A 331 -14.62 9.01 -5.52
C ILE A 331 -13.94 7.65 -5.34
N THR A 332 -12.70 7.72 -4.91
CA THR A 332 -11.89 6.60 -4.46
C THR A 332 -11.33 6.91 -3.10
N CYS A 333 -11.06 5.86 -2.31
CA CYS A 333 -10.31 5.95 -1.06
C CYS A 333 -10.99 6.74 0.06
N SER A 334 -12.31 6.90 -0.06
CA SER A 334 -13.24 7.35 0.96
C SER A 334 -14.57 6.61 0.76
N ASN A 335 -15.43 6.59 1.79
CA ASN A 335 -16.76 6.02 1.69
C ASN A 335 -17.75 7.05 1.14
N THR A 336 -18.67 6.57 0.31
CA THR A 336 -19.65 7.43 -0.35
C THR A 336 -20.90 6.64 -0.73
N ASN A 337 -22.06 7.29 -0.62
CA ASN A 337 -23.35 6.74 -1.03
C ASN A 337 -23.62 6.89 -2.53
N GLN A 338 -22.90 7.80 -3.19
CA GLN A 338 -23.00 8.07 -4.61
C GLN A 338 -21.59 8.46 -5.14
N PRO A 339 -20.77 7.47 -5.55
CA PRO A 339 -19.37 7.69 -5.89
C PRO A 339 -19.15 8.46 -7.18
N GLU A 340 -20.05 8.32 -8.15
CA GLU A 340 -19.90 8.90 -9.47
C GLU A 340 -20.62 10.25 -9.55
N ALA A 341 -19.87 11.29 -9.94
CA ALA A 341 -20.37 12.57 -10.41
C ALA A 341 -20.29 12.64 -11.94
N LEU A 342 -21.28 13.26 -12.55
CA LEU A 342 -21.40 13.39 -14.01
C LEU A 342 -21.55 14.85 -14.43
N ALA A 343 -20.95 15.17 -15.58
CA ALA A 343 -21.17 16.41 -16.30
C ALA A 343 -21.29 16.14 -17.80
N ILE A 344 -21.93 17.05 -18.52
CA ILE A 344 -22.25 16.88 -19.95
C ILE A 344 -21.34 17.77 -20.78
N ILE A 345 -20.69 17.18 -21.78
CA ILE A 345 -20.00 17.91 -22.83
C ILE A 345 -20.87 17.88 -24.09
N TYR A 346 -21.32 19.05 -24.54
CA TYR A 346 -22.01 19.24 -25.81
C TYR A 346 -21.02 19.63 -26.90
N TYR A 347 -21.07 18.93 -28.02
CA TYR A 347 -20.37 19.39 -29.23
C TYR A 347 -21.27 20.33 -30.06
N ASP A 348 -20.65 21.10 -30.96
CA ASP A 348 -21.26 22.18 -31.78
C ASP A 348 -22.65 21.90 -32.39
N ARG A 349 -22.94 20.66 -32.78
CA ARG A 349 -24.21 20.26 -33.41
C ARG A 349 -25.05 19.34 -32.54
N ALA A 350 -24.64 19.10 -31.29
CA ALA A 350 -25.44 18.37 -30.32
C ALA A 350 -26.67 19.21 -29.93
N THR A 351 -27.75 18.54 -29.55
CA THR A 351 -28.94 19.23 -29.05
C THR A 351 -28.75 19.53 -27.57
N ASN A 352 -28.67 20.81 -27.18
CA ASN A 352 -28.59 21.19 -25.76
C ASN A 352 -29.73 20.55 -24.96
N GLY A 353 -29.42 20.02 -23.79
CA GLY A 353 -30.36 19.27 -22.95
C GLY A 353 -30.48 17.77 -23.27
N SER A 354 -29.82 17.24 -24.31
CA SER A 354 -29.77 15.79 -24.53
C SER A 354 -28.74 15.12 -23.62
N LEU A 355 -29.16 14.10 -22.86
CA LEU A 355 -28.25 13.29 -22.05
C LEU A 355 -27.31 12.45 -22.94
N PRO A 356 -26.00 12.40 -22.65
CA PRO A 356 -25.07 11.52 -23.33
C PRO A 356 -25.47 10.04 -23.21
N SER A 357 -25.21 9.27 -24.27
CA SER A 357 -25.40 7.80 -24.32
C SER A 357 -24.07 7.04 -24.33
N THR A 358 -22.98 7.72 -24.00
CA THR A 358 -21.62 7.17 -24.01
C THR A 358 -21.41 6.20 -22.85
N THR A 359 -20.47 5.27 -23.03
CA THR A 359 -20.14 4.26 -22.02
C THR A 359 -18.89 4.67 -21.27
N ALA A 360 -18.92 4.51 -19.94
CA ALA A 360 -17.75 4.73 -19.10
C ALA A 360 -16.54 3.97 -19.62
N GLN A 361 -15.43 4.69 -19.82
CA GLN A 361 -14.16 4.05 -20.17
C GLN A 361 -13.69 3.16 -19.02
N ARG A 362 -13.11 2.00 -19.36
CA ARG A 362 -12.52 1.09 -18.37
C ARG A 362 -11.02 1.34 -18.30
N TYR A 363 -10.55 1.73 -17.12
CA TYR A 363 -9.14 1.83 -16.79
C TYR A 363 -8.81 0.86 -15.64
N GLY A 364 -7.54 0.48 -15.52
CA GLY A 364 -7.08 -0.41 -14.45
C GLY A 364 -7.37 0.18 -13.07
N ASN A 365 -7.47 -0.67 -12.04
CA ASN A 365 -7.66 -0.19 -10.66
C ASN A 365 -6.40 0.56 -10.20
N ALA A 366 -6.36 1.88 -10.40
CA ALA A 366 -5.22 2.73 -10.05
C ALA A 366 -5.12 3.03 -8.54
N GLY A 367 -6.08 2.58 -7.73
CA GLY A 367 -6.16 2.95 -6.32
C GLY A 367 -6.20 4.48 -6.15
N CYS A 368 -5.55 4.99 -5.11
CA CYS A 368 -5.43 6.42 -4.79
C CYS A 368 -4.06 7.01 -5.19
N ALA A 369 -3.25 6.23 -5.91
CA ALA A 369 -1.94 6.67 -6.34
C ALA A 369 -2.07 7.76 -7.41
N ASN A 370 -1.28 8.82 -7.30
CA ASN A 370 -1.08 9.72 -8.42
C ASN A 370 -0.30 9.03 -9.54
N ASP A 371 -0.22 9.69 -10.69
CA ASP A 371 0.60 9.26 -11.81
C ASP A 371 2.07 9.04 -11.43
N ASP A 372 2.75 8.16 -12.16
CA ASP A 372 4.11 7.76 -11.86
C ASP A 372 5.06 8.98 -11.86
N LEU A 373 5.90 9.09 -10.83
CA LEU A 373 6.89 10.17 -10.70
C LEU A 373 7.91 10.19 -11.85
N THR A 374 8.04 9.09 -12.59
CA THR A 374 8.85 9.01 -13.80
C THR A 374 8.21 9.68 -15.01
N GLN A 375 6.89 9.89 -15.02
CA GLN A 375 6.15 10.56 -16.09
C GLN A 375 5.89 12.04 -15.78
N THR A 376 5.77 12.39 -14.50
CA THR A 376 5.49 13.76 -14.05
C THR A 376 6.79 14.57 -13.93
N VAL A 377 7.31 15.02 -15.08
CA VAL A 377 8.59 15.74 -15.17
C VAL A 377 8.32 17.23 -15.33
N PRO A 378 8.73 18.13 -14.41
CA PRO A 378 8.49 19.55 -14.59
C PRO A 378 9.19 20.13 -15.82
N SER A 379 8.51 21.04 -16.54
CA SER A 379 9.01 21.65 -17.79
C SER A 379 10.30 22.44 -17.59
N TYR A 380 10.40 23.21 -16.50
CA TYR A 380 11.63 23.88 -16.10
C TYR A 380 12.42 22.97 -15.14
N PRO A 381 13.65 22.55 -15.48
CA PRO A 381 14.39 21.64 -14.62
C PRO A 381 14.97 22.33 -13.39
N ILE A 382 14.71 21.77 -12.21
CA ILE A 382 15.34 22.15 -10.94
C ILE A 382 15.88 20.89 -10.28
N ALA A 383 17.20 20.80 -10.17
CA ALA A 383 17.84 19.71 -9.45
C ALA A 383 17.65 19.88 -7.95
N ILE A 384 17.49 18.76 -7.24
CA ILE A 384 17.55 18.78 -5.79
C ILE A 384 19.00 18.88 -5.34
N GLU A 385 19.25 19.78 -4.40
CA GLU A 385 20.47 19.84 -3.62
C GLU A 385 20.33 19.00 -2.34
N GLU A 386 21.43 18.47 -1.80
CA GLU A 386 21.35 17.78 -0.51
C GLU A 386 20.94 18.76 0.60
N PRO A 387 19.96 18.39 1.44
CA PRO A 387 19.39 19.29 2.42
C PRO A 387 20.36 19.52 3.59
N GLU A 388 20.38 20.75 4.11
CA GLU A 388 21.16 21.08 5.33
C GLU A 388 20.53 20.45 6.59
N THR A 389 19.22 20.20 6.56
CA THR A 389 18.49 19.59 7.68
C THR A 389 17.45 18.60 7.18
N THR A 390 17.34 17.47 7.86
CA THR A 390 16.32 16.45 7.59
C THR A 390 15.47 16.26 8.84
N GLN A 391 14.17 16.44 8.71
CA GLN A 391 13.18 16.16 9.74
C GLN A 391 12.36 14.93 9.34
N THR A 392 12.16 14.00 10.27
CA THR A 392 11.27 12.85 10.07
C THR A 392 10.01 13.02 10.90
N VAL A 393 8.86 12.76 10.30
CA VAL A 393 7.56 12.82 10.93
C VAL A 393 6.84 11.50 10.68
N THR A 394 6.47 10.82 11.76
CA THR A 394 5.65 9.60 11.68
C THR A 394 4.19 9.94 11.97
N MET A 395 3.30 9.57 11.07
CA MET A 395 1.86 9.73 11.19
C MET A 395 1.21 8.45 11.69
N THR A 396 0.46 8.54 12.78
CA THR A 396 -0.34 7.44 13.36
C THR A 396 -1.76 7.91 13.68
N VAL A 397 -2.64 6.96 13.98
CA VAL A 397 -4.01 7.23 14.43
C VAL A 397 -4.30 6.36 15.65
N SER A 398 -4.77 6.98 16.73
CA SER A 398 -5.10 6.28 17.98
C SER A 398 -6.12 7.07 18.80
N GLN A 399 -6.65 6.44 19.84
CA GLN A 399 -7.50 7.13 20.81
C GLN A 399 -6.66 7.94 21.79
N ASN A 400 -7.15 9.13 22.14
CA ASN A 400 -6.66 9.88 23.30
C ASN A 400 -7.29 9.36 24.60
N GLU A 401 -6.95 10.00 25.73
CA GLU A 401 -7.45 9.63 27.07
C GLU A 401 -8.98 9.74 27.20
N THR A 402 -9.65 10.56 26.39
CA THR A 402 -11.11 10.70 26.39
C THR A 402 -11.81 9.66 25.53
N GLY A 403 -11.06 8.79 24.83
CA GLY A 403 -11.60 7.79 23.89
C GLY A 403 -11.89 8.33 22.50
N SER A 404 -11.43 9.55 22.19
CA SER A 404 -11.59 10.22 20.89
C SER A 404 -10.44 9.83 19.97
N TRP A 405 -10.75 9.47 18.72
CA TRP A 405 -9.75 9.14 17.72
C TRP A 405 -9.12 10.40 17.15
N LEU A 406 -7.78 10.47 17.21
CA LEU A 406 -7.00 11.61 16.71
C LEU A 406 -5.88 11.12 15.79
N TRP A 407 -5.48 12.01 14.88
CA TRP A 407 -4.26 11.87 14.08
C TRP A 407 -3.08 12.44 14.86
N TYR A 408 -1.99 11.69 14.88
CA TYR A 408 -0.75 12.09 15.56
C TYR A 408 0.37 12.22 14.55
N MET A 409 1.21 13.22 14.75
CA MET A 409 2.50 13.39 14.10
C MET A 409 3.56 13.36 15.20
N ASN A 410 4.47 12.37 15.18
CA ASN A 410 5.45 12.16 16.25
C ASN A 410 4.80 12.22 17.66
N ASP A 411 3.76 11.40 17.86
CA ASP A 411 2.99 11.26 19.11
C ASP A 411 2.22 12.51 19.59
N ASN A 412 2.12 13.56 18.76
CA ASN A 412 1.39 14.78 19.10
C ASN A 412 0.28 15.09 18.08
N SER A 413 -0.86 15.59 18.57
CA SER A 413 -1.94 16.13 17.73
C SER A 413 -1.95 17.64 17.84
N PHE A 414 -2.22 18.33 16.73
CA PHE A 414 -2.28 19.78 16.69
C PHE A 414 -3.58 20.32 17.30
N PHE A 415 -3.47 21.30 18.21
CA PHE A 415 -4.60 22.01 18.81
C PHE A 415 -4.33 23.52 18.84
N GLY A 416 -4.56 24.20 17.71
CA GLY A 416 -4.26 25.63 17.60
C GLY A 416 -5.18 26.56 18.41
N ASP A 417 -4.58 27.48 19.18
CA ASP A 417 -5.29 28.60 19.81
C ASP A 417 -5.60 29.69 18.76
N THR A 418 -6.84 29.70 18.27
CA THR A 418 -7.28 30.69 17.26
C THR A 418 -7.42 32.12 17.79
N SER A 419 -7.34 32.33 19.10
CA SER A 419 -7.40 33.67 19.71
C SER A 419 -6.05 34.39 19.69
N ARG A 420 -4.94 33.64 19.54
CA ARG A 420 -3.57 34.17 19.54
C ARG A 420 -2.73 33.45 18.49
N SER A 421 -2.42 34.12 17.38
CA SER A 421 -1.62 33.52 16.32
C SER A 421 -0.14 33.42 16.70
N MET A 422 0.55 32.36 16.27
CA MET A 422 1.98 32.19 16.50
C MET A 422 2.81 33.31 15.88
N LEU A 423 2.41 33.82 14.71
CA LEU A 423 3.07 34.95 14.07
C LEU A 423 2.99 36.22 14.93
N LEU A 424 1.86 36.44 15.63
CA LEU A 424 1.73 37.54 16.59
C LEU A 424 2.69 37.34 17.77
N LEU A 425 2.74 36.13 18.34
CA LEU A 425 3.65 35.81 19.45
C LEU A 425 5.13 36.01 19.05
N ALA A 426 5.49 35.56 17.84
CA ALA A 426 6.83 35.74 17.28
C ALA A 426 7.19 37.23 17.17
N LYS A 427 6.24 38.04 16.66
CA LYS A 427 6.39 39.50 16.54
C LYS A 427 6.55 40.20 17.90
N GLU A 428 5.91 39.67 18.95
CA GLU A 428 6.05 40.13 20.33
C GLU A 428 7.35 39.67 21.01
N GLY A 429 8.18 38.88 20.32
CA GLY A 429 9.47 38.37 20.80
C GLY A 429 9.38 37.04 21.55
N ASN A 430 8.21 36.39 21.59
CA ASN A 430 8.06 35.06 22.15
C ASN A 430 8.24 34.00 21.05
N ILE A 431 9.38 33.30 21.09
CA ILE A 431 9.76 32.26 20.11
C ILE A 431 9.86 30.86 20.73
N SER A 432 9.46 30.71 22.00
CA SER A 432 9.49 29.43 22.74
C SER A 432 8.20 28.64 22.54
N PHE A 433 7.84 28.36 21.29
CA PHE A 433 6.53 27.77 20.97
C PHE A 433 6.37 26.32 21.43
N THR A 434 7.48 25.59 21.55
CA THR A 434 7.49 24.16 21.90
C THR A 434 6.93 23.85 23.28
N GLU A 435 6.80 24.85 24.16
CA GLU A 435 6.19 24.69 25.48
C GLU A 435 4.66 24.50 25.42
N PHE A 436 4.01 24.91 24.32
CA PHE A 436 2.56 24.82 24.14
C PHE A 436 2.12 24.23 22.80
N GLU A 437 3.01 24.14 21.80
CA GLU A 437 2.77 23.42 20.55
C GLU A 437 4.01 22.59 20.16
N PRO A 438 4.02 21.28 20.47
CA PRO A 438 5.19 20.41 20.30
C PRO A 438 5.51 20.05 18.83
N LEU A 439 4.62 20.40 17.88
CA LEU A 439 4.78 20.13 16.45
C LEU A 439 5.54 21.24 15.68
N ILE A 440 6.19 22.16 16.39
CA ILE A 440 6.94 23.25 15.76
C ILE A 440 8.41 22.87 15.60
N TYR A 441 8.85 22.86 14.35
CA TYR A 441 10.23 22.60 13.98
C TYR A 441 10.92 23.90 13.56
N ASN A 442 11.95 24.29 14.29
CA ASN A 442 12.78 25.44 13.91
C ASN A 442 13.85 24.99 12.90
N MET A 443 13.71 25.44 11.65
CA MET A 443 14.63 25.12 10.56
C MET A 443 15.80 26.10 10.42
N GLY A 444 15.96 27.02 11.37
CA GLY A 444 17.05 27.99 11.38
C GLY A 444 17.06 28.88 10.14
N SER A 445 18.26 29.19 9.64
CA SER A 445 18.49 29.95 8.41
C SER A 445 18.80 29.03 7.21
N ASN A 446 18.40 27.76 7.28
CA ASN A 446 18.73 26.78 6.26
C ASN A 446 18.09 27.15 4.91
N SER A 447 18.84 26.93 3.84
CA SER A 447 18.37 27.20 2.47
C SER A 447 17.53 26.06 1.90
N SER A 448 17.68 24.85 2.45
CA SER A 448 16.94 23.66 2.07
C SER A 448 16.73 22.74 3.27
N PHE A 449 15.60 22.06 3.30
CA PHE A 449 15.29 21.03 4.28
C PHE A 449 14.57 19.85 3.61
N ARG A 450 14.68 18.67 4.21
CA ARG A 450 13.94 17.48 3.80
C ARG A 450 13.00 17.05 4.92
N PHE A 451 11.72 16.93 4.59
CA PHE A 451 10.73 16.29 5.46
C PHE A 451 10.45 14.87 4.96
N ILE A 452 10.73 13.89 5.80
CA ILE A 452 10.37 12.49 5.56
C ILE A 452 9.08 12.21 6.32
N VAL A 453 7.98 12.02 5.59
CA VAL A 453 6.68 11.68 6.18
C VAL A 453 6.44 10.17 6.09
N ASN A 454 6.44 9.50 7.25
CA ASN A 454 6.13 8.08 7.36
C ASN A 454 4.67 7.90 7.75
N ASN A 455 3.83 7.45 6.82
CA ASN A 455 2.44 7.15 7.11
C ASN A 455 2.27 5.68 7.55
N GLU A 456 2.11 5.46 8.85
CA GLU A 456 1.87 4.13 9.44
C GLU A 456 0.38 3.79 9.56
N SER A 457 -0.49 4.69 9.11
CA SER A 457 -1.93 4.48 9.13
C SER A 457 -2.40 3.64 7.94
N PRO A 458 -3.61 3.05 8.01
CA PRO A 458 -4.15 2.22 6.94
C PRO A 458 -4.72 3.00 5.76
N ILE A 459 -4.73 4.34 5.78
CA ILE A 459 -5.32 5.17 4.74
C ILE A 459 -4.29 6.07 4.05
N TRP A 460 -4.63 6.54 2.84
CA TRP A 460 -3.85 7.51 2.09
C TRP A 460 -4.02 8.90 2.67
N HIS A 461 -2.97 9.73 2.62
CA HIS A 461 -3.02 11.11 3.09
C HIS A 461 -2.48 12.07 2.03
N PRO A 462 -3.27 13.05 1.56
CA PRO A 462 -2.77 14.12 0.72
C PRO A 462 -2.04 15.15 1.59
N MET A 463 -0.71 15.09 1.58
CA MET A 463 0.12 16.02 2.34
C MET A 463 0.28 17.31 1.56
N HIS A 464 -0.30 18.38 2.07
CA HIS A 464 -0.18 19.73 1.55
C HIS A 464 0.83 20.55 2.38
N MET A 465 1.67 21.35 1.70
CA MET A 465 2.61 22.27 2.34
C MET A 465 2.33 23.71 1.91
N HIS A 466 2.08 24.58 2.89
CA HIS A 466 1.93 26.01 2.67
C HIS A 466 3.29 26.65 2.39
N GLY A 467 3.30 27.71 1.59
CA GLY A 467 4.49 28.53 1.34
C GLY A 467 5.56 27.91 0.43
N HIS A 468 5.41 26.64 0.03
CA HIS A 468 6.40 25.90 -0.74
C HIS A 468 5.76 24.91 -1.70
N ASN A 469 6.37 24.72 -2.88
CA ASN A 469 6.22 23.48 -3.63
C ASN A 469 7.24 22.48 -3.09
N MET A 470 6.79 21.29 -2.74
CA MET A 470 7.64 20.17 -2.35
C MET A 470 8.20 19.46 -3.57
N PHE A 471 9.34 18.80 -3.40
CA PHE A 471 9.78 17.77 -4.32
C PHE A 471 9.22 16.42 -3.88
N ALA A 472 8.50 15.73 -4.76
CA ALA A 472 7.95 14.42 -4.45
C ALA A 472 9.06 13.35 -4.52
N GLU A 473 9.32 12.69 -3.39
CA GLU A 473 10.42 11.75 -3.21
C GLU A 473 9.90 10.30 -3.09
N GLY A 474 9.65 9.65 -4.22
CA GLY A 474 9.42 8.19 -4.31
C GLY A 474 8.16 7.65 -3.63
N ASP A 475 7.96 6.34 -3.73
CA ASP A 475 6.86 5.61 -3.10
C ASP A 475 7.32 4.87 -1.84
N GLY A 476 6.45 4.81 -0.82
CA GLY A 476 6.71 4.07 0.41
C GLY A 476 7.65 4.80 1.37
N THR A 477 8.29 4.08 2.29
CA THR A 477 9.21 4.73 3.23
C THR A 477 10.46 5.20 2.50
N TRP A 478 10.84 6.45 2.73
CA TRP A 478 11.99 7.12 2.09
C TRP A 478 13.21 6.20 2.01
N ASP A 479 13.68 5.85 0.81
CA ASP A 479 14.76 4.88 0.64
C ASP A 479 16.17 5.46 0.46
N GLY A 480 16.28 6.79 0.48
CA GLY A 480 17.48 7.53 0.12
C GLY A 480 17.56 7.81 -1.38
N ARG A 481 16.60 7.35 -2.19
CA ARG A 481 16.56 7.58 -3.62
C ARG A 481 15.45 8.55 -3.99
N ILE A 482 15.82 9.51 -4.80
CA ILE A 482 14.91 10.47 -5.40
C ILE A 482 14.63 9.98 -6.82
N VAL A 483 13.36 9.96 -7.22
CA VAL A 483 13.02 9.74 -8.63
C VAL A 483 13.42 10.99 -9.41
N ARG A 484 14.32 10.83 -10.39
CA ARG A 484 14.86 11.93 -11.22
C ARG A 484 15.47 13.07 -10.37
N PRO A 485 16.56 12.85 -9.60
CA PRO A 485 17.13 13.88 -8.73
C PRO A 485 17.53 15.18 -9.43
N SER A 486 17.83 15.12 -10.73
CA SER A 486 18.14 16.30 -11.56
C SER A 486 16.91 17.16 -11.92
N ASN A 487 15.69 16.59 -11.84
CA ASN A 487 14.43 17.29 -12.07
C ASN A 487 13.25 16.43 -11.55
N PRO A 488 13.07 16.32 -10.23
CA PRO A 488 11.98 15.53 -9.66
C PRO A 488 10.66 16.25 -9.83
N GLN A 489 9.56 15.51 -9.72
CA GLN A 489 8.22 16.10 -9.66
C GLN A 489 8.16 17.13 -8.53
N ARG A 490 7.62 18.31 -8.84
CA ARG A 490 7.41 19.40 -7.89
C ARG A 490 5.94 19.77 -7.84
N ARG A 491 5.39 19.92 -6.64
CA ARG A 491 3.99 20.29 -6.42
C ARG A 491 3.75 20.66 -4.95
N ASP A 492 2.62 21.28 -4.61
CA ASP A 492 2.34 21.67 -3.22
C ASP A 492 1.54 20.63 -2.43
N THR A 493 0.88 19.68 -3.10
CA THR A 493 0.16 18.59 -2.43
C THR A 493 0.54 17.22 -3.00
N GLN A 494 1.02 16.29 -2.18
CA GLN A 494 1.43 14.96 -2.63
C GLN A 494 0.73 13.86 -1.83
N GLN A 495 0.20 12.84 -2.52
CA GLN A 495 -0.38 11.66 -1.88
C GLN A 495 0.71 10.84 -1.19
N VAL A 496 0.52 10.55 0.09
CA VAL A 496 1.36 9.65 0.90
C VAL A 496 0.61 8.34 1.13
N ARG A 497 1.21 7.23 0.67
CA ARG A 497 0.58 5.90 0.69
C ARG A 497 0.40 5.37 2.12
N PRO A 498 -0.67 4.59 2.40
CA PRO A 498 -0.80 3.87 3.66
C PRO A 498 0.30 2.84 3.77
N ASN A 499 0.79 2.63 5.00
CA ASN A 499 1.69 1.53 5.32
C ASN A 499 2.81 1.32 4.27
N GLY A 500 3.70 2.32 4.06
CA GLY A 500 4.83 2.20 3.13
C GLY A 500 5.51 0.81 3.23
N TYR A 501 5.45 0.02 2.16
CA TYR A 501 5.46 -1.45 2.29
C TYR A 501 6.76 -2.14 1.91
N MET A 502 7.65 -1.47 1.17
CA MET A 502 8.96 -2.05 0.81
C MET A 502 10.01 -1.85 1.93
N ARG A 503 9.96 -0.71 2.62
CA ARG A 503 10.93 -0.40 3.67
C ARG A 503 10.51 -0.88 5.06
N ARG A 504 9.22 -0.97 5.40
CA ARG A 504 8.82 -1.49 6.73
C ARG A 504 9.33 -2.92 6.99
N SER A 505 9.42 -3.78 5.96
CA SER A 505 9.95 -5.13 6.09
C SER A 505 11.47 -5.17 6.32
N THR A 506 12.23 -4.21 5.79
CA THR A 506 13.70 -4.13 5.94
C THR A 506 14.16 -3.18 7.05
N GLN A 507 13.28 -2.29 7.50
CA GLN A 507 13.46 -1.44 8.68
C GLN A 507 13.41 -2.28 9.95
N LYS A 508 14.22 -1.82 10.91
CA LYS A 508 14.41 -2.47 12.21
C LYS A 508 13.65 -1.68 13.26
N ASN A 509 12.48 -2.17 13.66
CA ASN A 509 11.67 -1.61 14.73
C ASN A 509 11.81 -2.46 16.01
N PRO A 510 11.76 -1.85 17.20
CA PRO A 510 11.82 -2.58 18.48
C PRO A 510 10.77 -3.69 18.62
N ASP A 511 9.60 -3.54 17.99
CA ASP A 511 8.50 -4.52 18.04
C ASP A 511 8.55 -5.58 16.93
N ASP A 512 9.57 -5.57 16.05
CA ASP A 512 9.69 -6.59 15.02
C ASP A 512 9.85 -7.99 15.61
N VAL A 513 9.27 -8.99 14.95
CA VAL A 513 9.59 -10.40 15.20
C VAL A 513 10.87 -10.76 14.46
N VAL A 514 11.92 -11.07 15.22
CA VAL A 514 13.24 -11.42 14.69
C VAL A 514 13.56 -12.88 14.95
N ILE A 515 14.27 -13.49 14.01
CA ILE A 515 14.86 -14.82 14.12
C ILE A 515 16.29 -14.65 14.65
N THR A 516 16.58 -15.28 15.78
CA THR A 516 17.92 -15.23 16.41
C THR A 516 18.74 -16.49 16.15
N MET A 517 18.06 -17.60 15.83
CA MET A 517 18.68 -18.87 15.48
C MET A 517 17.79 -19.67 14.52
N ALA A 518 18.40 -20.32 13.53
CA ALA A 518 17.75 -21.31 12.69
C ALA A 518 18.73 -22.48 12.43
N ILE A 519 18.41 -23.67 12.93
CA ILE A 519 19.25 -24.88 12.82
C ILE A 519 18.40 -26.11 12.51
N ARG A 520 19.01 -27.13 11.91
CA ARG A 520 18.33 -28.38 11.56
C ARG A 520 19.20 -29.61 11.78
N THR A 521 18.54 -30.75 11.88
CA THR A 521 19.22 -32.04 11.81
C THR A 521 19.68 -32.33 10.37
N PRO A 522 20.61 -33.27 10.18
CA PRO A 522 20.77 -33.93 8.89
C PRO A 522 19.44 -34.57 8.47
N LEU A 523 19.17 -34.61 7.17
CA LEU A 523 18.03 -35.30 6.60
C LEU A 523 18.46 -36.71 6.17
N THR A 524 17.77 -37.73 6.70
CA THR A 524 18.12 -39.13 6.45
C THR A 524 17.02 -39.87 5.70
N LYS A 525 17.39 -40.91 4.95
CA LYS A 525 16.42 -41.69 4.18
C LYS A 525 15.53 -42.50 5.12
N ALA A 526 14.22 -42.42 4.97
CA ALA A 526 13.31 -43.26 5.76
C ALA A 526 13.61 -44.76 5.56
N PHE A 527 13.34 -45.56 6.58
CA PHE A 527 13.50 -47.02 6.68
C PHE A 527 14.94 -47.57 6.60
N LYS A 528 15.90 -46.81 6.07
CA LYS A 528 17.27 -47.30 5.82
C LYS A 528 18.39 -46.33 6.19
N GLY A 529 18.06 -45.08 6.48
CA GLY A 529 19.01 -44.02 6.82
C GLY A 529 19.35 -43.97 8.31
N GLY A 530 20.11 -42.96 8.69
CA GLY A 530 20.59 -42.73 10.04
C GLY A 530 19.52 -42.61 11.13
N PHE A 531 18.31 -42.14 10.80
CA PHE A 531 17.20 -42.05 11.77
C PHE A 531 16.23 -43.24 11.75
N LYS A 532 16.49 -44.30 10.98
CA LYS A 532 15.52 -45.41 10.81
C LYS A 532 15.07 -46.11 12.11
N ASP A 533 15.89 -46.06 13.17
CA ASP A 533 15.56 -46.63 14.49
C ASP A 533 15.40 -45.54 15.57
N THR A 534 15.19 -44.28 15.16
CA THR A 534 15.06 -43.12 16.05
C THR A 534 13.61 -42.66 16.10
N GLY A 535 13.04 -42.58 17.30
CA GLY A 535 11.70 -42.03 17.52
C GLY A 535 11.65 -40.51 17.30
N LEU A 536 10.47 -40.01 16.93
CA LEU A 536 10.23 -38.57 16.76
C LEU A 536 10.50 -37.80 18.06
N ASP A 537 10.13 -38.38 19.20
CA ASP A 537 10.37 -37.86 20.54
C ASP A 537 11.85 -37.57 20.80
N TYR A 538 12.72 -38.54 20.50
CA TYR A 538 14.15 -38.36 20.65
C TYR A 538 14.71 -37.34 19.65
N MET A 539 14.20 -37.31 18.41
CA MET A 539 14.64 -36.35 17.40
C MET A 539 14.32 -34.91 17.79
N VAL A 540 13.11 -34.67 18.30
CA VAL A 540 12.67 -33.37 18.85
C VAL A 540 13.52 -32.99 20.06
N TYR A 541 13.72 -33.92 21.00
CA TYR A 541 14.59 -33.72 22.17
C TYR A 541 16.02 -33.36 21.77
N ALA A 542 16.63 -34.13 20.88
CA ALA A 542 18.02 -33.95 20.47
C ALA A 542 18.23 -32.58 19.79
N LEU A 543 17.27 -32.15 18.96
CA LEU A 543 17.33 -30.84 18.32
C LEU A 543 17.11 -29.70 19.33
N LEU A 544 16.14 -29.81 20.23
CA LEU A 544 15.92 -28.81 21.29
C LEU A 544 17.13 -28.69 22.23
N LYS A 545 17.80 -29.81 22.52
CA LYS A 545 19.06 -29.79 23.26
C LYS A 545 20.14 -29.03 22.50
N LYS A 546 20.23 -29.19 21.18
CA LYS A 546 21.14 -28.39 20.34
C LYS A 546 20.77 -26.91 20.32
N VAL A 547 19.48 -26.56 20.27
CA VAL A 547 19.03 -25.17 20.41
C VAL A 547 19.50 -24.60 21.76
N ALA A 548 19.33 -25.34 22.86
CA ALA A 548 19.77 -24.90 24.18
C ALA A 548 21.30 -24.72 24.27
N GLU A 549 22.08 -25.64 23.69
CA GLU A 549 23.55 -25.58 23.68
C GLU A 549 24.09 -24.42 22.82
N GLU A 550 23.54 -24.22 21.62
CA GLU A 550 24.10 -23.31 20.62
C GLU A 550 23.56 -21.87 20.77
N SER A 551 22.33 -21.68 21.26
CA SER A 551 21.70 -20.34 21.33
C SER A 551 22.34 -19.45 22.39
N LYS A 552 22.97 -20.03 23.42
CA LYS A 552 23.48 -19.31 24.60
C LYS A 552 22.42 -18.40 25.25
N LEU A 553 21.14 -18.74 25.04
CA LEU A 553 20.00 -18.05 25.62
C LEU A 553 19.79 -18.59 27.05
N ASP A 554 19.44 -17.71 27.99
CA ASP A 554 18.83 -18.18 29.23
C ASP A 554 17.47 -18.78 28.91
N LEU A 555 17.34 -20.11 29.02
CA LEU A 555 16.12 -20.83 28.66
C LEU A 555 14.90 -20.38 29.48
N SER A 556 15.11 -19.69 30.62
CA SER A 556 14.04 -19.12 31.43
C SER A 556 13.18 -18.08 30.68
N VAL A 557 13.74 -17.47 29.63
CA VAL A 557 13.05 -16.42 28.84
C VAL A 557 12.15 -16.98 27.74
N VAL A 558 12.25 -18.28 27.43
CA VAL A 558 11.40 -18.91 26.41
C VAL A 558 10.03 -19.15 27.01
N GLU A 559 8.99 -18.65 26.35
CA GLU A 559 7.64 -18.65 26.89
C GLU A 559 6.72 -19.66 26.19
N ASP A 560 6.94 -19.98 24.91
CA ASP A 560 6.24 -21.08 24.23
C ASP A 560 7.11 -21.84 23.20
N ILE A 561 6.77 -23.10 22.97
CA ILE A 561 7.40 -23.96 21.95
C ILE A 561 6.32 -24.68 21.12
N CYS A 562 6.27 -24.39 19.81
CA CYS A 562 5.29 -24.97 18.90
C CYS A 562 5.93 -26.02 17.97
N LEU A 563 5.41 -27.26 18.00
CA LEU A 563 5.82 -28.36 17.12
C LEU A 563 4.89 -28.55 15.93
N GLY A 564 5.40 -28.29 14.73
CA GLY A 564 4.82 -28.71 13.47
C GLY A 564 5.11 -30.19 13.17
N ASN A 565 4.07 -31.02 13.16
CA ASN A 565 4.15 -32.45 12.81
C ASN A 565 2.93 -32.90 11.97
N VAL A 566 3.11 -33.93 11.14
CA VAL A 566 2.02 -34.53 10.34
C VAL A 566 1.81 -36.00 10.66
N GLY A 567 2.89 -36.77 10.79
CA GLY A 567 2.87 -38.24 10.77
C GLY A 567 2.33 -38.92 12.02
N ASP A 568 2.34 -38.26 13.19
CA ASP A 568 1.65 -38.80 14.36
C ASP A 568 0.15 -38.61 14.16
N ARG A 569 -0.56 -39.73 14.04
CA ARG A 569 -2.01 -39.81 13.72
C ARG A 569 -2.93 -39.03 14.68
N SER A 570 -2.38 -38.43 15.72
CA SER A 570 -3.05 -37.52 16.64
C SER A 570 -2.10 -36.39 17.00
N SER A 571 -2.51 -35.14 16.73
CA SER A 571 -1.82 -33.94 17.20
C SER A 571 -1.66 -33.93 18.73
N THR A 572 -2.54 -34.63 19.46
CA THR A 572 -2.40 -34.86 20.90
C THR A 572 -1.08 -35.53 21.23
N VAL A 573 -0.65 -36.54 20.47
CA VAL A 573 0.63 -37.24 20.70
C VAL A 573 1.80 -36.28 20.48
N SER A 574 1.77 -35.49 19.41
CA SER A 574 2.80 -34.49 19.13
C SER A 574 2.90 -33.45 20.26
N ALA A 575 1.78 -33.02 20.85
CA ALA A 575 1.76 -32.11 22.00
C ALA A 575 2.42 -32.73 23.25
N TYR A 576 2.19 -34.02 23.53
CA TYR A 576 2.90 -34.73 24.60
C TYR A 576 4.40 -34.83 24.33
N ILE A 577 4.77 -35.15 23.08
CA ILE A 577 6.17 -35.27 22.66
C ILE A 577 6.91 -33.97 22.87
N VAL A 578 6.43 -32.85 22.33
CA VAL A 578 7.12 -31.56 22.44
C VAL A 578 7.24 -31.12 23.89
N ARG A 579 6.18 -31.30 24.70
CA ARG A 579 6.20 -30.93 26.11
C ARG A 579 7.19 -31.76 26.92
N ALA A 580 7.26 -33.07 26.69
CA ALA A 580 8.23 -33.93 27.37
C ALA A 580 9.66 -33.64 26.91
N ALA A 581 9.86 -33.48 25.61
CA ALA A 581 11.17 -33.24 25.00
C ALA A 581 11.79 -31.90 25.42
N MET A 582 11.00 -30.81 25.49
CA MET A 582 11.50 -29.51 25.94
C MET A 582 11.97 -29.55 27.40
N LEU A 583 11.22 -30.22 28.28
CA LEU A 583 11.59 -30.33 29.69
C LEU A 583 12.87 -31.16 29.85
N ALA A 584 12.97 -32.26 29.09
CA ALA A 584 14.18 -33.09 29.06
C ALA A 584 15.39 -32.34 28.48
N ALA A 585 15.17 -31.41 27.54
CA ALA A 585 16.21 -30.55 26.96
C ALA A 585 16.63 -29.38 27.87
N GLY A 586 15.95 -29.17 29.00
CA GLY A 586 16.30 -28.16 30.00
C GLY A 586 15.48 -26.87 29.96
N PHE A 587 14.49 -26.75 29.06
CA PHE A 587 13.56 -25.63 29.08
C PHE A 587 12.69 -25.68 30.34
N PRO A 588 12.34 -24.53 30.95
CA PRO A 588 11.66 -24.49 32.23
C PRO A 588 10.22 -24.99 32.10
N HIS A 589 9.66 -25.49 33.21
CA HIS A 589 8.25 -25.87 33.24
C HIS A 589 7.29 -24.68 33.12
N THR A 590 7.78 -23.44 33.27
CA THR A 590 7.01 -22.20 33.07
C THR A 590 6.73 -21.89 31.61
N ALA A 591 7.54 -22.41 30.68
CA ALA A 591 7.30 -22.29 29.25
C ALA A 591 6.12 -23.19 28.81
N GLY A 592 5.33 -22.75 27.85
CA GLY A 592 4.26 -23.50 27.20
C GLY A 592 4.79 -24.54 26.19
N ALA A 593 3.87 -25.36 25.68
CA ALA A 593 4.14 -26.16 24.50
C ALA A 593 2.86 -26.45 23.71
N SER A 594 2.93 -26.35 22.39
CA SER A 594 1.81 -26.59 21.49
C SER A 594 2.24 -27.43 20.29
N SER A 595 1.27 -27.99 19.56
CA SER A 595 1.55 -28.64 18.28
C SER A 595 0.55 -28.21 17.23
N VAL A 596 0.99 -28.17 15.98
CA VAL A 596 0.18 -27.75 14.84
C VAL A 596 0.37 -28.71 13.66
N ASN A 597 -0.74 -29.03 13.00
CA ASN A 597 -0.73 -29.79 11.76
C ASN A 597 -1.36 -28.96 10.64
N ARG A 598 -0.55 -28.66 9.63
CA ARG A 598 -0.96 -28.11 8.34
C ARG A 598 -0.22 -28.81 7.21
N PHE A 599 -0.15 -30.14 7.29
CA PHE A 599 0.59 -31.00 6.36
C PHE A 599 2.04 -30.49 6.12
N CYS A 600 2.50 -30.44 4.87
CA CYS A 600 3.84 -29.99 4.49
C CYS A 600 4.24 -28.61 5.04
N SER A 601 3.26 -27.76 5.40
CA SER A 601 3.50 -26.43 5.96
C SER A 601 3.52 -26.39 7.48
N SER A 602 3.38 -27.51 8.21
CA SER A 602 3.30 -27.49 9.68
C SER A 602 4.47 -26.72 10.33
N GLY A 603 5.70 -26.90 9.85
CA GLY A 603 6.86 -26.16 10.37
C GLY A 603 6.80 -24.65 10.09
N LEU A 604 6.32 -24.22 8.92
CA LEU A 604 6.12 -22.79 8.63
C LEU A 604 4.94 -22.23 9.43
N LYS A 605 3.91 -23.04 9.67
CA LYS A 605 2.75 -22.67 10.49
C LYS A 605 3.14 -22.49 11.95
N ALA A 606 3.99 -23.35 12.49
CA ALA A 606 4.55 -23.20 13.84
C ALA A 606 5.35 -21.89 13.97
N VAL A 607 6.15 -21.53 12.96
CA VAL A 607 6.84 -20.23 12.90
C VAL A 607 5.84 -19.08 12.89
N GLN A 608 4.77 -19.18 12.08
CA GLN A 608 3.72 -18.16 12.04
C GLN A 608 2.99 -18.03 13.38
N ASP A 609 2.67 -19.12 14.07
CA ASP A 609 1.98 -19.08 15.38
C ASP A 609 2.82 -18.36 16.42
N ILE A 610 4.08 -18.79 16.62
CA ILE A 610 5.00 -18.13 17.55
C ILE A 610 5.21 -16.65 17.16
N ALA A 611 5.36 -16.34 15.87
CA ALA A 611 5.49 -14.96 15.42
C ALA A 611 4.25 -14.11 15.71
N ASN A 612 3.05 -14.67 15.53
CA ASN A 612 1.81 -13.97 15.83
C ASN A 612 1.68 -13.69 17.33
N GLU A 613 2.01 -14.67 18.18
CA GLU A 613 2.01 -14.50 19.65
C GLU A 613 2.97 -13.39 20.09
N ILE A 614 4.16 -13.31 19.48
CA ILE A 614 5.11 -12.20 19.72
C ILE A 614 4.55 -10.87 19.23
N SER A 615 3.98 -10.84 18.03
CA SER A 615 3.49 -9.60 17.39
C SER A 615 2.36 -8.95 18.18
N VAL A 616 1.49 -9.74 18.82
CA VAL A 616 0.38 -9.24 19.66
C VAL A 616 0.79 -9.07 21.13
N GLY A 617 2.05 -9.34 21.48
CA GLY A 617 2.58 -9.19 22.84
C GLY A 617 2.13 -10.27 23.84
N SER A 618 1.67 -11.44 23.37
CA SER A 618 1.35 -12.58 24.25
C SER A 618 2.60 -13.24 24.81
N ILE A 619 3.68 -13.25 24.02
CA ILE A 619 5.01 -13.69 24.44
C ILE A 619 6.09 -12.73 23.89
N GLU A 620 7.32 -12.77 24.41
CA GLU A 620 8.47 -12.05 23.85
C GLU A 620 9.51 -12.96 23.20
N CYS A 621 9.48 -14.28 23.47
CA CYS A 621 10.43 -15.26 22.96
C CYS A 621 9.81 -16.66 22.88
N GLY A 622 9.99 -17.33 21.73
CA GLY A 622 9.48 -18.68 21.51
C GLY A 622 10.32 -19.50 20.53
N VAL A 623 10.08 -20.81 20.50
CA VAL A 623 10.77 -21.74 19.60
C VAL A 623 9.75 -22.45 18.71
N ALA A 624 9.88 -22.28 17.40
CA ALA A 624 9.14 -23.04 16.42
C ALA A 624 9.98 -24.23 15.95
N ILE A 625 9.44 -25.44 16.03
CA ILE A 625 10.10 -26.66 15.55
C ILE A 625 9.20 -27.35 14.53
N GLY A 626 9.78 -27.84 13.44
CA GLY A 626 9.13 -28.80 12.56
C GLY A 626 9.90 -30.11 12.58
N ALA A 627 9.22 -31.24 12.78
CA ALA A 627 9.86 -32.55 12.84
C ALA A 627 8.97 -33.63 12.20
N GLU A 628 9.59 -34.60 11.53
CA GLU A 628 8.87 -35.73 10.95
C GLU A 628 9.70 -37.03 10.97
N SER A 629 9.02 -38.13 11.27
CA SER A 629 9.52 -39.50 11.09
C SER A 629 8.61 -40.24 10.11
N MET A 630 9.01 -40.24 8.84
CA MET A 630 8.37 -40.99 7.77
C MET A 630 8.68 -42.50 7.85
N THR A 631 9.65 -42.89 8.70
CA THR A 631 9.91 -44.31 9.01
C THR A 631 8.82 -44.94 9.88
N THR A 632 8.31 -44.21 10.87
CA THR A 632 7.35 -44.75 11.86
C THR A 632 5.90 -44.29 11.63
N GLY A 633 5.69 -43.20 10.88
CA GLY A 633 4.38 -42.62 10.61
C GLY A 633 4.24 -42.14 9.17
N GLY A 634 3.00 -41.97 8.71
CA GLY A 634 2.68 -41.48 7.37
C GLY A 634 1.32 -40.78 7.38
N ASP A 635 1.08 -39.94 6.37
CA ASP A 635 -0.06 -39.02 6.26
C ASP A 635 -1.37 -39.66 5.75
N ARG A 636 -1.38 -40.98 5.54
CA ARG A 636 -2.50 -41.67 4.90
C ARG A 636 -3.76 -41.70 5.79
N LEU A 637 -4.86 -41.19 5.25
CA LEU A 637 -6.20 -41.32 5.83
C LEU A 637 -6.54 -42.82 6.05
N ALA A 638 -6.80 -43.21 7.31
CA ALA A 638 -7.08 -44.61 7.65
C ALA A 638 -8.52 -45.03 7.35
N THR A 639 -9.46 -44.07 7.42
CA THR A 639 -10.91 -44.29 7.22
C THR A 639 -11.42 -43.26 6.22
N PRO A 640 -12.25 -43.64 5.24
CA PRO A 640 -12.92 -42.69 4.36
C PRO A 640 -13.74 -41.64 5.12
N PHE A 641 -14.00 -40.50 4.47
CA PHE A 641 -14.94 -39.52 4.99
C PHE A 641 -16.38 -40.06 5.01
N HIS A 642 -17.24 -39.41 5.79
CA HIS A 642 -18.67 -39.72 5.84
C HIS A 642 -19.30 -39.62 4.44
N GLU A 643 -20.26 -40.49 4.12
CA GLU A 643 -20.88 -40.55 2.79
C GLU A 643 -21.46 -39.21 2.32
N ALA A 644 -22.06 -38.44 3.23
CA ALA A 644 -22.57 -37.10 2.95
C ALA A 644 -21.49 -36.10 2.49
N ILE A 645 -20.25 -36.24 2.97
CA ILE A 645 -19.10 -35.42 2.53
C ILE A 645 -18.68 -35.86 1.13
N LEU A 646 -18.64 -37.17 0.89
CA LEU A 646 -18.23 -37.76 -0.39
C LEU A 646 -19.19 -37.46 -1.55
N GLN A 647 -20.39 -36.95 -1.27
CA GLN A 647 -21.31 -36.45 -2.31
C GLN A 647 -20.76 -35.19 -3.02
N ASN A 648 -19.86 -34.44 -2.39
CA ASN A 648 -19.17 -33.33 -3.03
C ASN A 648 -17.85 -33.82 -3.64
N GLN A 649 -17.66 -33.62 -4.95
CA GLN A 649 -16.49 -34.12 -5.67
C GLN A 649 -15.16 -33.53 -5.14
N GLU A 650 -15.10 -32.23 -4.84
CA GLU A 650 -13.88 -31.61 -4.31
C GLU A 650 -13.55 -32.15 -2.92
N ALA A 651 -14.55 -32.40 -2.08
CA ALA A 651 -14.36 -33.02 -0.78
C ALA A 651 -13.91 -34.49 -0.88
N ALA A 652 -14.43 -35.23 -1.87
CA ALA A 652 -13.96 -36.58 -2.17
C ALA A 652 -12.50 -36.56 -2.68
N ASP A 653 -12.11 -35.55 -3.45
CA ASP A 653 -10.74 -35.39 -3.97
C ASP A 653 -9.71 -35.17 -2.85
N CYS A 654 -10.11 -34.71 -1.66
CA CYS A 654 -9.23 -34.62 -0.48
C CYS A 654 -8.68 -35.99 -0.03
N MET A 655 -9.26 -37.10 -0.49
CA MET A 655 -8.75 -38.46 -0.23
C MET A 655 -7.72 -38.96 -1.26
N GLN A 656 -7.47 -38.21 -2.35
CA GLN A 656 -6.55 -38.66 -3.39
C GLN A 656 -5.11 -38.72 -2.86
N PRO A 657 -4.37 -39.82 -3.09
CA PRO A 657 -2.98 -39.93 -2.68
C PRO A 657 -2.10 -38.94 -3.46
N MET A 658 -1.04 -38.45 -2.82
CA MET A 658 -0.16 -37.43 -3.42
C MET A 658 0.46 -37.84 -4.77
N GLY A 659 0.73 -39.14 -4.95
CA GLY A 659 1.22 -39.66 -6.23
C GLY A 659 0.23 -39.46 -7.37
N GLN A 660 -1.08 -39.63 -7.10
CA GLN A 660 -2.14 -39.37 -8.08
C GLN A 660 -2.22 -37.87 -8.40
N THR A 661 -2.14 -37.00 -7.40
CA THR A 661 -2.20 -35.55 -7.64
C THR A 661 -1.00 -35.04 -8.43
N SER A 662 0.19 -35.64 -8.28
CA SER A 662 1.34 -35.36 -9.14
C SER A 662 1.09 -35.73 -10.61
N GLU A 663 0.53 -36.92 -10.88
CA GLU A 663 0.18 -37.33 -12.25
C GLU A 663 -0.91 -36.44 -12.83
N ASN A 664 -1.92 -36.05 -12.03
CA ASN A 664 -2.97 -35.12 -12.44
C ASN A 664 -2.37 -33.77 -12.88
N VAL A 665 -1.50 -33.16 -12.07
CA VAL A 665 -0.80 -31.91 -12.44
C VAL A 665 -0.02 -32.08 -13.74
N ALA A 666 0.71 -33.18 -13.88
CA ALA A 666 1.51 -33.42 -15.07
C ALA A 666 0.65 -33.67 -16.33
N ASN A 667 -0.54 -34.25 -16.18
CA ASN A 667 -1.48 -34.50 -17.27
C ASN A 667 -2.26 -33.23 -17.65
N ASP A 668 -2.88 -32.56 -16.69
CA ASP A 668 -3.74 -31.41 -16.91
C ASP A 668 -2.97 -30.21 -17.47
N PHE A 669 -1.70 -30.06 -17.08
CA PHE A 669 -0.87 -28.92 -17.46
C PHE A 669 0.25 -29.29 -18.44
N ASN A 670 0.15 -30.47 -19.08
CA ASN A 670 1.06 -30.93 -20.13
C ASN A 670 2.55 -30.91 -19.75
N ILE A 671 2.89 -31.23 -18.50
CA ILE A 671 4.27 -31.29 -18.06
C ILE A 671 4.85 -32.64 -18.47
N SER A 672 5.90 -32.61 -19.29
CA SER A 672 6.50 -33.82 -19.82
C SER A 672 7.37 -34.51 -18.76
N ARG A 673 7.55 -35.82 -18.94
CA ARG A 673 8.50 -36.59 -18.13
C ARG A 673 9.92 -36.04 -18.25
N GLU A 674 10.29 -35.59 -19.45
CA GLU A 674 11.62 -35.06 -19.74
C GLU A 674 11.87 -33.75 -18.96
N ASP A 675 10.88 -32.85 -18.92
CA ASP A 675 10.98 -31.60 -18.15
C ASP A 675 11.15 -31.89 -16.65
N MET A 676 10.38 -32.85 -16.13
CA MET A 676 10.49 -33.31 -14.74
C MET A 676 11.88 -33.86 -14.42
N ASP A 677 12.44 -34.68 -15.32
CA ASP A 677 13.78 -35.27 -15.13
C ASP A 677 14.89 -34.22 -15.30
N ARG A 678 14.75 -33.25 -16.21
CA ARG A 678 15.68 -32.11 -16.34
C ARG A 678 15.70 -31.24 -15.08
N TYR A 679 14.52 -30.95 -14.53
CA TYR A 679 14.39 -30.22 -13.26
C TYR A 679 15.04 -30.97 -12.10
N ALA A 680 14.73 -32.26 -11.95
CA ALA A 680 15.30 -33.11 -10.90
C ALA A 680 16.83 -33.22 -10.99
N ASN A 681 17.37 -33.35 -12.20
CA ASN A 681 18.82 -33.34 -12.45
C ASN A 681 19.48 -32.05 -11.92
N GLU A 682 18.88 -30.88 -12.21
CA GLU A 682 19.40 -29.60 -11.74
C GLU A 682 19.33 -29.48 -10.20
N CYS A 683 18.24 -29.97 -9.59
CA CYS A 683 18.12 -30.04 -8.15
C CYS A 683 19.23 -30.90 -7.51
N PHE A 684 19.49 -32.10 -8.04
CA PHE A 684 20.60 -32.96 -7.57
C PHE A 684 21.97 -32.32 -7.78
N ARG A 685 22.20 -31.69 -8.93
CA ARG A 685 23.46 -30.99 -9.23
C ARG A 685 23.73 -29.86 -8.22
N ARG A 686 22.72 -29.06 -7.89
CA ARG A 686 22.83 -27.97 -6.89
C ARG A 686 23.11 -28.51 -5.50
N ALA A 687 22.40 -29.54 -5.07
CA ALA A 687 22.64 -30.19 -3.78
C ALA A 687 24.04 -30.81 -3.69
N GLU A 688 24.51 -31.46 -4.76
CA GLU A 688 25.87 -32.00 -4.84
C GLU A 688 26.93 -30.89 -4.71
N VAL A 689 26.76 -29.77 -5.42
CA VAL A 689 27.66 -28.61 -5.33
C VAL A 689 27.65 -28.05 -3.91
N ALA A 690 26.47 -27.82 -3.34
CA ALA A 690 26.31 -27.26 -2.00
C ALA A 690 26.96 -28.15 -0.93
N GLN A 691 26.73 -29.47 -0.99
CA GLN A 691 27.26 -30.41 -0.02
C GLN A 691 28.78 -30.62 -0.16
N LYS A 692 29.32 -30.63 -1.39
CA LYS A 692 30.78 -30.69 -1.62
C LYS A 692 31.50 -29.42 -1.15
N ALA A 693 30.85 -28.27 -1.27
CA ALA A 693 31.39 -26.98 -0.87
C ALA A 693 31.17 -26.65 0.61
N GLY A 694 30.53 -27.53 1.39
CA GLY A 694 30.26 -27.32 2.82
C GLY A 694 29.21 -26.26 3.11
N TRP A 695 28.33 -25.94 2.15
CA TRP A 695 27.36 -24.84 2.34
C TRP A 695 26.29 -25.16 3.39
N PHE A 696 26.06 -26.44 3.71
CA PHE A 696 25.11 -26.87 4.73
C PHE A 696 25.70 -26.90 6.16
N ASP A 697 27.01 -26.74 6.31
CA ASP A 697 27.72 -26.90 7.59
C ASP A 697 27.29 -25.87 8.64
N ASP A 698 26.67 -24.77 8.21
CA ASP A 698 26.25 -23.65 9.04
C ASP A 698 24.75 -23.69 9.45
N GLU A 699 24.00 -24.67 8.93
CA GLU A 699 22.61 -24.94 9.31
C GLU A 699 22.41 -26.35 9.90
N ILE A 700 23.28 -27.33 9.59
CA ILE A 700 23.20 -28.70 10.10
C ILE A 700 23.94 -28.82 11.45
N VAL A 701 23.23 -29.26 12.49
CA VAL A 701 23.85 -29.66 13.76
C VAL A 701 24.07 -31.17 13.85
N PRO A 702 25.21 -31.67 14.38
CA PRO A 702 25.43 -33.10 14.55
C PRO A 702 24.42 -33.73 15.53
N ILE A 703 23.81 -34.84 15.13
CA ILE A 703 22.87 -35.60 15.98
C ILE A 703 23.43 -36.99 16.24
N THR A 704 23.63 -37.30 17.52
CA THR A 704 23.98 -38.65 17.97
C THR A 704 22.71 -39.47 18.12
N THR A 705 22.64 -40.65 17.50
CA THR A 705 21.53 -41.60 17.66
C THR A 705 22.02 -43.04 17.62
N LYS A 706 21.12 -44.01 17.79
CA LYS A 706 21.43 -45.43 17.69
C LYS A 706 20.76 -46.04 16.47
N VAL A 707 21.53 -46.83 15.72
CA VAL A 707 21.05 -47.55 14.55
C VAL A 707 21.31 -49.04 14.73
N LYS A 708 20.31 -49.85 14.44
CA LYS A 708 20.41 -51.31 14.44
C LYS A 708 21.22 -51.77 13.24
N ASP A 709 22.35 -52.43 13.51
CA ASP A 709 23.18 -53.07 12.48
C ASP A 709 22.38 -54.20 11.80
N PRO A 710 22.16 -54.16 10.47
CA PRO A 710 21.37 -55.18 9.78
C PRO A 710 21.97 -56.59 9.85
N LYS A 711 23.28 -56.72 10.09
CA LYS A 711 24.00 -58.00 10.12
C LYS A 711 24.08 -58.58 11.53
N SER A 712 24.43 -57.78 12.54
CA SER A 712 24.58 -58.26 13.92
C SER A 712 23.33 -58.12 14.78
N GLY A 713 22.39 -57.24 14.38
CA GLY A 713 21.20 -56.92 15.18
C GLY A 713 21.47 -56.04 16.39
N GLU A 714 22.72 -55.67 16.66
CA GLU A 714 23.12 -54.79 17.77
C GLU A 714 22.83 -53.32 17.46
N MET A 715 22.48 -52.56 18.51
CA MET A 715 22.34 -51.10 18.41
C MET A 715 23.72 -50.46 18.48
N LYS A 716 24.11 -49.74 17.44
CA LYS A 716 25.37 -48.96 17.40
C LYS A 716 25.07 -47.48 17.46
N GLU A 717 25.83 -46.77 18.28
CA GLU A 717 25.80 -45.32 18.30
C GLU A 717 26.46 -44.76 17.02
N VAL A 718 25.79 -43.81 16.39
CA VAL A 718 26.24 -43.12 15.18
C VAL A 718 26.04 -41.62 15.34
N ILE A 719 26.93 -40.84 14.74
CA ILE A 719 26.82 -39.38 14.69
C ILE A 719 26.48 -38.98 13.25
N LEU A 720 25.31 -38.40 13.07
CA LEU A 720 24.81 -37.93 11.79
C LEU A 720 25.25 -36.48 11.61
N THR A 721 25.91 -36.19 10.48
CA THR A 721 26.51 -34.86 10.22
C THR A 721 26.17 -34.30 8.85
N ARG A 722 25.53 -35.09 7.96
CA ARG A 722 25.31 -34.72 6.56
C ARG A 722 24.02 -35.34 6.05
N ASP A 723 23.36 -34.65 5.13
CA ASP A 723 22.19 -35.17 4.44
C ASP A 723 22.55 -36.41 3.61
N GLU A 724 21.71 -37.44 3.67
CA GLU A 724 21.90 -38.70 2.93
C GLU A 724 21.21 -38.70 1.57
N GLY A 725 20.34 -37.73 1.35
CA GLY A 725 19.48 -37.61 0.18
C GLY A 725 20.25 -37.42 -1.14
N PRO A 726 21.20 -36.47 -1.24
CA PRO A 726 21.85 -36.15 -2.50
C PRO A 726 22.51 -37.36 -3.18
N ARG A 727 22.23 -37.52 -4.48
CA ARG A 727 22.77 -38.58 -5.35
C ARG A 727 23.77 -37.97 -6.32
N TYR A 728 25.06 -38.13 -6.03
CA TYR A 728 26.13 -37.51 -6.81
C TYR A 728 26.20 -38.11 -8.22
N GLY A 729 26.45 -37.26 -9.21
CA GLY A 729 26.55 -37.66 -10.62
C GLY A 729 25.21 -38.07 -11.26
N THR A 730 24.08 -37.64 -10.69
CA THR A 730 22.77 -37.81 -11.34
C THR A 730 22.78 -37.10 -12.71
N THR A 731 22.23 -37.77 -13.72
CA THR A 731 22.12 -37.26 -15.10
C THR A 731 20.69 -37.45 -15.62
N VAL A 732 20.25 -36.62 -16.57
CA VAL A 732 18.92 -36.75 -17.21
C VAL A 732 18.75 -38.14 -17.82
N GLU A 733 19.79 -38.69 -18.44
CA GLU A 733 19.79 -40.03 -19.04
C GLU A 733 19.64 -41.14 -18.00
N SER A 734 20.22 -40.96 -16.81
CA SER A 734 20.04 -41.91 -15.70
C SER A 734 18.63 -41.86 -15.11
N LEU A 735 18.03 -40.66 -15.04
CA LEU A 735 16.67 -40.46 -14.54
C LEU A 735 15.63 -41.05 -15.50
N GLY A 736 15.81 -40.88 -16.81
CA GLY A 736 14.91 -41.43 -17.83
C GLY A 736 14.78 -42.96 -17.82
N LYS A 737 15.74 -43.68 -17.24
CA LYS A 737 15.71 -45.16 -17.09
C LYS A 737 14.91 -45.65 -15.88
N ILE A 738 14.51 -44.74 -14.99
CA ILE A 738 13.79 -45.10 -13.76
C ILE A 738 12.32 -45.38 -14.11
N LYS A 739 11.81 -46.51 -13.60
CA LYS A 739 10.41 -46.93 -13.80
C LYS A 739 9.45 -45.96 -13.10
N PRO A 740 8.25 -45.72 -13.66
CA PRO A 740 7.18 -44.97 -12.99
C PRO A 740 6.93 -45.43 -11.56
N ALA A 741 6.76 -44.49 -10.64
CA ALA A 741 6.47 -44.77 -9.23
C ALA A 741 4.99 -45.08 -8.98
N PHE A 742 4.09 -44.59 -9.84
CA PHE A 742 2.64 -44.69 -9.67
C PHE A 742 1.94 -45.18 -10.95
N PRO A 743 2.24 -46.39 -11.44
CA PRO A 743 1.73 -46.89 -12.71
C PRO A 743 0.20 -46.94 -12.81
N ASP A 744 -0.50 -47.01 -11.66
CA ASP A 744 -1.97 -47.01 -11.60
C ASP A 744 -2.60 -45.63 -11.89
N PHE A 745 -1.82 -44.55 -11.79
CA PHE A 745 -2.29 -43.17 -12.01
C PHE A 745 -1.63 -42.51 -13.23
N GLY A 746 -0.44 -42.95 -13.62
CA GLY A 746 0.28 -42.43 -14.77
C GLY A 746 1.72 -42.90 -14.86
N ASN A 747 2.51 -42.30 -15.76
CA ASN A 747 3.86 -42.76 -16.10
C ASN A 747 4.93 -41.66 -16.00
N LYS A 748 4.61 -40.48 -15.47
CA LYS A 748 5.51 -39.30 -15.48
C LYS A 748 6.33 -39.17 -14.20
N THR A 749 5.78 -39.53 -13.05
CA THR A 749 6.47 -39.44 -11.76
C THR A 749 7.30 -40.69 -11.49
N THR A 750 8.53 -40.50 -11.00
CA THR A 750 9.45 -41.57 -10.58
C THR A 750 10.13 -41.22 -9.26
N GLY A 751 10.73 -42.21 -8.61
CA GLY A 751 11.64 -41.93 -7.48
C GLY A 751 12.90 -41.13 -7.86
N GLY A 752 13.11 -40.82 -9.14
CA GLY A 752 14.17 -39.93 -9.60
C GLY A 752 13.77 -38.45 -9.61
N ASN A 753 12.50 -38.16 -9.88
CA ASN A 753 11.94 -36.81 -10.01
C ASN A 753 10.88 -36.47 -8.95
N ALA A 754 10.75 -37.32 -7.94
CA ALA A 754 10.00 -37.10 -6.71
C ALA A 754 10.97 -36.93 -5.54
N SER A 755 10.50 -36.25 -4.49
CA SER A 755 11.22 -36.22 -3.21
C SER A 755 11.35 -37.60 -2.59
N GLN A 756 12.39 -37.74 -1.78
CA GLN A 756 12.63 -38.95 -1.02
C GLN A 756 11.74 -38.93 0.22
N VAL A 757 11.29 -40.10 0.66
CA VAL A 757 10.77 -40.26 2.03
C VAL A 757 11.91 -40.07 3.02
N THR A 758 11.74 -39.13 3.94
CA THR A 758 12.85 -38.57 4.71
C THR A 758 12.44 -38.30 6.14
N ASP A 759 13.34 -38.64 7.06
CA ASP A 759 13.25 -38.32 8.47
C ASP A 759 14.14 -37.11 8.79
N GLY A 760 13.66 -36.20 9.63
CA GLY A 760 14.45 -35.05 10.07
C GLY A 760 13.63 -33.96 10.77
N ALA A 761 14.34 -32.99 11.36
CA ALA A 761 13.76 -31.88 12.09
C ALA A 761 14.53 -30.57 11.86
N ALA A 762 13.85 -29.43 12.07
CA ALA A 762 14.40 -28.08 11.99
C ALA A 762 13.75 -27.18 13.05
N ALA A 763 14.52 -26.25 13.61
CA ALA A 763 14.10 -25.35 14.68
C ALA A 763 14.49 -23.90 14.37
N VAL A 764 13.59 -22.97 14.73
CA VAL A 764 13.72 -21.53 14.57
C VAL A 764 13.39 -20.87 15.90
N VAL A 765 14.33 -20.08 16.43
CA VAL A 765 14.11 -19.27 17.64
C VAL A 765 13.68 -17.88 17.22
N LEU A 766 12.52 -17.44 17.71
CA LEU A 766 11.93 -16.14 17.42
C LEU A 766 11.83 -15.30 18.69
N MET A 767 12.08 -14.00 18.56
CA MET A 767 12.03 -13.05 19.66
C MET A 767 11.46 -11.70 19.19
N LYS A 768 10.89 -10.94 20.11
CA LYS A 768 10.69 -9.51 19.93
C LYS A 768 12.07 -8.83 19.79
N ARG A 769 12.25 -7.93 18.81
CA ARG A 769 13.57 -7.31 18.54
C ARG A 769 14.15 -6.63 19.78
N SER A 770 13.35 -5.85 20.50
CA SER A 770 13.78 -5.16 21.72
C SER A 770 14.33 -6.15 22.76
N LYS A 771 13.68 -7.31 22.92
CA LYS A 771 14.12 -8.38 23.82
C LYS A 771 15.41 -9.04 23.34
N ALA A 772 15.52 -9.35 22.05
CA ALA A 772 16.75 -9.89 21.48
C ALA A 772 17.95 -8.95 21.71
N ILE A 773 17.76 -7.64 21.49
CA ILE A 773 18.77 -6.61 21.76
C ILE A 773 19.13 -6.55 23.25
N ALA A 774 18.13 -6.53 24.14
CA ALA A 774 18.33 -6.48 25.58
C ALA A 774 19.11 -7.69 26.12
N LEU A 775 18.92 -8.87 25.52
CA LEU A 775 19.64 -10.10 25.87
C LEU A 775 20.96 -10.30 25.10
N GLY A 776 21.33 -9.37 24.22
CA GLY A 776 22.54 -9.48 23.39
C GLY A 776 22.53 -10.64 22.40
N GLN A 777 21.34 -11.09 21.99
CA GLN A 777 21.17 -12.21 21.05
C GLN A 777 21.43 -11.74 19.61
N PRO A 778 22.11 -12.56 18.78
CA PRO A 778 22.33 -12.23 17.38
C PRO A 778 21.00 -12.20 16.62
N ILE A 779 20.82 -11.25 15.71
CA ILE A 779 19.64 -11.18 14.84
C ILE A 779 20.04 -11.67 13.45
N MET A 780 19.46 -12.79 13.02
CA MET A 780 19.69 -13.38 11.70
C MET A 780 18.78 -12.75 10.64
N ALA A 781 17.49 -12.66 10.95
CA ALA A 781 16.49 -12.21 10.01
C ALA A 781 15.27 -11.65 10.73
N LYS A 782 14.41 -10.97 9.99
CA LYS A 782 13.07 -10.56 10.41
C LYS A 782 12.02 -11.43 9.72
N PHE A 783 11.04 -11.91 10.48
CA PHE A 783 9.82 -12.49 9.94
C PHE A 783 8.86 -11.36 9.59
N CYS A 784 8.39 -11.31 8.33
CA CYS A 784 7.50 -10.23 7.87
C CYS A 784 6.04 -10.67 7.87
N GLY A 785 5.78 -11.93 7.50
CA GLY A 785 4.44 -12.51 7.50
C GLY A 785 4.35 -13.78 6.66
N ALA A 786 3.20 -14.44 6.76
CA ALA A 786 2.89 -15.64 5.99
C ALA A 786 1.39 -15.70 5.66
N THR A 787 1.04 -16.36 4.55
CA THR A 787 -0.34 -16.45 4.07
C THR A 787 -0.65 -17.81 3.47
N VAL A 788 -1.93 -18.17 3.43
CA VAL A 788 -2.45 -19.43 2.87
C VAL A 788 -3.42 -19.13 1.73
N ALA A 789 -3.44 -19.99 0.72
CA ALA A 789 -4.39 -19.97 -0.39
C ALA A 789 -4.87 -21.39 -0.72
N GLY A 790 -6.09 -21.53 -1.23
CA GLY A 790 -6.70 -22.81 -1.62
C GLY A 790 -6.65 -23.05 -3.13
N VAL A 791 -6.61 -24.32 -3.53
CA VAL A 791 -6.70 -24.81 -4.91
C VAL A 791 -7.49 -26.13 -4.91
N PRO A 792 -8.00 -26.62 -6.06
CA PRO A 792 -8.69 -27.90 -6.09
C PRO A 792 -7.81 -29.05 -5.54
N PRO A 793 -8.31 -29.90 -4.61
CA PRO A 793 -7.50 -30.92 -3.93
C PRO A 793 -6.78 -31.91 -4.86
N ARG A 794 -7.41 -32.29 -5.98
CA ARG A 794 -6.84 -33.19 -6.99
C ARG A 794 -5.56 -32.68 -7.66
N ILE A 795 -5.28 -31.37 -7.60
CA ILE A 795 -4.09 -30.70 -8.14
C ILE A 795 -3.33 -29.91 -7.07
N MET A 796 -3.46 -30.30 -5.80
CA MET A 796 -2.89 -29.58 -4.64
C MET A 796 -1.44 -29.12 -4.77
N GLY A 797 -0.64 -29.82 -5.58
CA GLY A 797 0.76 -29.49 -5.85
C GLY A 797 1.00 -28.08 -6.38
N ILE A 798 -0.02 -27.44 -6.98
CA ILE A 798 0.08 -26.09 -7.51
C ILE A 798 -0.10 -24.98 -6.48
N GLY A 799 -0.36 -25.30 -5.21
CA GLY A 799 -0.62 -24.33 -4.14
C GLY A 799 0.32 -23.10 -4.10
N PRO A 800 1.64 -23.22 -4.33
CA PRO A 800 2.53 -22.07 -4.40
C PRO A 800 2.15 -21.04 -5.47
N SER A 801 1.55 -21.46 -6.59
CA SER A 801 1.17 -20.56 -7.69
C SER A 801 0.08 -19.56 -7.30
N VAL A 802 -0.66 -19.82 -6.21
CA VAL A 802 -1.67 -18.90 -5.67
C VAL A 802 -1.25 -18.26 -4.35
N ALA A 803 -0.47 -18.98 -3.52
CA ALA A 803 0.00 -18.48 -2.24
C ALA A 803 1.08 -17.39 -2.40
N ILE A 804 1.99 -17.55 -3.37
CA ILE A 804 3.05 -16.57 -3.64
C ILE A 804 2.45 -15.23 -4.10
N PRO A 805 1.61 -15.16 -5.16
CA PRO A 805 1.03 -13.89 -5.57
C PRO A 805 0.22 -13.20 -4.47
N LYS A 806 -0.54 -13.97 -3.67
CA LYS A 806 -1.30 -13.43 -2.53
C LYS A 806 -0.38 -12.82 -1.47
N LEU A 807 0.73 -13.48 -1.14
CA LEU A 807 1.71 -12.93 -0.19
C LEU A 807 2.33 -11.66 -0.76
N LEU A 808 2.80 -11.74 -2.00
CA LEU A 808 3.42 -10.61 -2.68
C LEU A 808 2.47 -9.41 -2.74
N SER A 809 1.19 -9.60 -3.03
CA SER A 809 0.21 -8.50 -3.01
C SER A 809 -0.01 -7.90 -1.62
N GLN A 810 0.04 -8.71 -0.55
CA GLN A 810 -0.10 -8.22 0.84
C GLN A 810 1.07 -7.31 1.23
N PHE A 811 2.27 -7.60 0.72
CA PHE A 811 3.46 -6.79 0.91
C PHE A 811 3.76 -5.87 -0.27
N GLN A 812 2.84 -5.82 -1.26
CA GLN A 812 2.94 -5.12 -2.53
C GLN A 812 4.30 -5.30 -3.25
N LEU A 813 4.92 -6.47 -3.10
CA LEU A 813 6.15 -6.85 -3.78
C LEU A 813 5.83 -7.47 -5.15
N THR A 814 6.82 -7.45 -6.02
CA THR A 814 6.84 -8.26 -7.24
C THR A 814 7.78 -9.45 -7.03
N LYS A 815 7.70 -10.44 -7.93
CA LYS A 815 8.65 -11.58 -7.92
C LYS A 815 10.10 -11.14 -8.15
N ASP A 816 10.31 -9.98 -8.77
CA ASP A 816 11.64 -9.48 -9.12
C ASP A 816 12.35 -8.89 -7.90
N ASP A 817 11.60 -8.40 -6.92
CA ASP A 817 12.09 -7.90 -5.63
C ASP A 817 12.63 -9.02 -4.73
N ILE A 818 12.22 -10.28 -4.97
CA ILE A 818 12.66 -11.42 -4.19
C ILE A 818 14.06 -11.85 -4.65
N ASP A 819 15.02 -11.93 -3.74
CA ASP A 819 16.39 -12.34 -4.05
C ASP A 819 16.53 -13.87 -4.14
N ILE A 820 15.93 -14.60 -3.20
CA ILE A 820 16.01 -16.05 -3.09
C ILE A 820 14.63 -16.61 -2.79
N ILE A 821 14.27 -17.70 -3.44
CA ILE A 821 13.00 -18.40 -3.28
C ILE A 821 13.27 -19.85 -2.92
N GLU A 822 12.71 -20.34 -1.82
CA GLU A 822 12.64 -21.77 -1.50
C GLU A 822 11.24 -22.30 -1.80
N ILE A 823 11.08 -23.15 -2.82
CA ILE A 823 9.81 -23.84 -3.12
C ILE A 823 9.95 -25.32 -2.78
N ASN A 824 9.00 -25.88 -2.04
CA ASN A 824 9.04 -27.31 -1.73
C ASN A 824 8.75 -28.14 -2.98
N GLU A 825 9.65 -29.07 -3.27
CA GLU A 825 9.61 -29.91 -4.46
C GLU A 825 9.17 -31.34 -4.09
N ALA A 826 7.93 -31.51 -3.62
CA ALA A 826 7.41 -32.86 -3.36
C ALA A 826 7.49 -33.74 -4.62
N PHE A 827 7.15 -33.15 -5.77
CA PHE A 827 7.31 -33.75 -7.09
C PHE A 827 7.74 -32.69 -8.11
N ALA A 828 8.55 -33.09 -9.10
CA ALA A 828 9.02 -32.17 -10.15
C ALA A 828 7.88 -31.56 -10.97
N SER A 829 6.76 -32.27 -11.16
CA SER A 829 5.55 -31.76 -11.82
C SER A 829 5.05 -30.46 -11.18
N MET A 830 5.06 -30.41 -9.85
CA MET A 830 4.58 -29.27 -9.05
C MET A 830 5.55 -28.09 -9.15
N ALA A 831 6.85 -28.36 -9.05
CA ALA A 831 7.88 -27.33 -9.13
C ALA A 831 7.94 -26.69 -10.53
N VAL A 832 7.95 -27.52 -11.59
CA VAL A 832 7.95 -27.05 -12.99
C VAL A 832 6.69 -26.24 -13.29
N TYR A 833 5.51 -26.69 -12.82
CA TYR A 833 4.28 -25.90 -12.94
C TYR A 833 4.43 -24.51 -12.32
N CYS A 834 4.86 -24.43 -11.06
CA CYS A 834 4.95 -23.17 -10.33
C CYS A 834 5.97 -22.22 -10.98
N LEU A 835 7.13 -22.73 -11.41
CA LEU A 835 8.14 -21.95 -12.14
C LEU A 835 7.58 -21.33 -13.41
N ASN A 836 6.90 -22.14 -14.24
CA ASN A 836 6.37 -21.70 -15.53
C ASN A 836 5.24 -20.68 -15.36
N VAL A 837 4.30 -20.95 -14.45
CA VAL A 837 3.10 -20.13 -14.25
C VAL A 837 3.43 -18.79 -13.60
N LEU A 838 4.35 -18.78 -12.63
CA LEU A 838 4.77 -17.54 -11.97
C LEU A 838 5.86 -16.78 -12.75
N GLY A 839 6.54 -17.46 -13.68
CA GLY A 839 7.68 -16.90 -14.42
C GLY A 839 8.86 -16.59 -13.49
N LEU A 840 9.19 -17.50 -12.57
CA LEU A 840 10.29 -17.29 -11.62
C LEU A 840 11.65 -17.53 -12.29
N ASP A 841 12.65 -16.70 -11.95
CA ASP A 841 14.03 -16.96 -12.35
C ASP A 841 14.55 -18.22 -11.64
N HIS A 842 14.83 -19.24 -12.44
CA HIS A 842 15.28 -20.53 -11.96
C HIS A 842 16.61 -20.46 -11.17
N LYS A 843 17.41 -19.40 -11.36
CA LYS A 843 18.63 -19.16 -10.57
C LYS A 843 18.35 -18.73 -9.13
N LYS A 844 17.20 -18.09 -8.89
CA LYS A 844 16.77 -17.64 -7.55
C LYS A 844 16.05 -18.73 -6.75
N VAL A 845 15.46 -19.71 -7.44
CA VAL A 845 14.67 -20.79 -6.81
C VAL A 845 15.57 -21.94 -6.38
N ASN A 846 15.56 -22.35 -5.11
CA ASN A 846 16.31 -23.49 -4.57
C ASN A 846 17.78 -23.55 -5.01
N PRO A 847 18.60 -22.51 -4.78
CA PRO A 847 19.98 -22.45 -5.25
C PRO A 847 20.88 -23.54 -4.65
N ARG A 848 20.49 -24.11 -3.50
CA ARG A 848 21.19 -25.22 -2.83
C ARG A 848 20.61 -26.59 -3.13
N GLY A 849 19.63 -26.68 -4.03
CA GLY A 849 18.83 -27.87 -4.28
C GLY A 849 17.67 -27.97 -3.30
N GLY A 850 16.53 -28.46 -3.80
CA GLY A 850 15.29 -28.58 -3.04
C GLY A 850 15.00 -30.00 -2.56
N ALA A 851 13.73 -30.26 -2.27
CA ALA A 851 13.27 -31.50 -1.64
C ALA A 851 13.45 -32.76 -2.50
N ILE A 852 13.56 -32.64 -3.83
CA ILE A 852 13.88 -33.79 -4.70
C ILE A 852 15.24 -34.39 -4.30
N ALA A 853 16.23 -33.53 -4.05
CA ALA A 853 17.58 -33.96 -3.67
C ALA A 853 17.74 -34.15 -2.17
N LEU A 854 17.25 -33.21 -1.36
CA LEU A 854 17.47 -33.19 0.09
C LEU A 854 16.49 -34.06 0.87
N GLY A 855 15.27 -34.22 0.35
CA GLY A 855 14.17 -34.91 1.02
C GLY A 855 13.06 -33.99 1.53
N HIS A 856 11.91 -34.61 1.85
CA HIS A 856 10.69 -33.92 2.28
C HIS A 856 10.11 -34.52 3.58
N PRO A 857 10.74 -34.29 4.75
CA PRO A 857 10.08 -34.55 6.03
C PRO A 857 8.89 -33.59 6.17
N LEU A 858 7.66 -34.09 6.12
CA LEU A 858 6.43 -33.29 5.94
C LEU A 858 6.35 -32.16 6.98
N GLY A 859 6.31 -32.50 8.28
CA GLY A 859 6.23 -31.50 9.35
C GLY A 859 7.42 -30.54 9.43
N ALA A 860 8.61 -30.98 9.02
CA ALA A 860 9.84 -30.18 9.11
C ALA A 860 10.10 -29.26 7.92
N THR A 861 9.37 -29.41 6.81
CA THR A 861 9.72 -28.78 5.53
C THR A 861 9.75 -27.25 5.60
N GLY A 862 8.69 -26.63 6.12
CA GLY A 862 8.65 -25.17 6.23
C GLY A 862 9.79 -24.60 7.07
N ALA A 863 10.08 -25.21 8.22
CA ALA A 863 11.18 -24.80 9.09
C ALA A 863 12.56 -25.06 8.45
N ARG A 864 12.73 -26.20 7.77
CA ARG A 864 13.96 -26.55 7.04
C ARG A 864 14.24 -25.52 5.94
N GLN A 865 13.24 -25.15 5.16
CA GLN A 865 13.40 -24.14 4.11
C GLN A 865 13.83 -22.78 4.67
N ILE A 866 13.35 -22.41 5.86
CA ILE A 866 13.80 -21.19 6.56
C ILE A 866 15.29 -21.29 6.92
N CYS A 867 15.75 -22.43 7.47
CA CYS A 867 17.18 -22.64 7.73
C CYS A 867 18.02 -22.44 6.46
N THR A 868 17.60 -23.09 5.36
CA THR A 868 18.36 -23.14 4.12
C THR A 868 18.36 -21.80 3.38
N ILE A 869 17.22 -21.12 3.32
CA ILE A 869 17.12 -19.82 2.66
C ILE A 869 17.93 -18.75 3.41
N LEU A 870 17.91 -18.76 4.74
CA LEU A 870 18.68 -17.79 5.54
C LEU A 870 20.18 -18.07 5.47
N SER A 871 20.61 -19.34 5.47
CA SER A 871 22.00 -19.68 5.25
C SER A 871 22.49 -19.25 3.87
N GLU A 872 21.69 -19.44 2.81
CA GLU A 872 22.06 -18.97 1.48
C GLU A 872 22.08 -17.45 1.38
N ALA A 873 21.09 -16.77 1.98
CA ALA A 873 21.03 -15.31 2.02
C ALA A 873 22.27 -14.73 2.73
N ARG A 874 22.69 -15.33 3.84
CA ARG A 874 23.95 -14.98 4.53
C ARG A 874 25.18 -15.20 3.63
N ARG A 875 25.26 -16.33 2.93
CA ARG A 875 26.41 -16.65 2.05
C ARG A 875 26.52 -15.66 0.88
N THR A 876 25.38 -15.26 0.33
CA THR A 876 25.30 -14.44 -0.89
C THR A 876 25.01 -12.96 -0.63
N LYS A 877 24.89 -12.56 0.65
CA LYS A 877 24.57 -11.20 1.09
C LYS A 877 23.27 -10.66 0.50
N LYS A 878 22.32 -11.56 0.26
CA LYS A 878 20.97 -11.26 -0.24
C LYS A 878 20.02 -10.97 0.90
N LYS A 879 18.96 -10.18 0.65
CA LYS A 879 18.08 -9.66 1.71
C LYS A 879 16.72 -10.32 1.69
N ILE A 880 15.99 -10.21 0.59
CA ILE A 880 14.55 -10.53 0.57
C ILE A 880 14.37 -12.00 0.18
N CYS A 881 13.82 -12.77 1.12
CA CYS A 881 13.72 -14.22 1.03
C CYS A 881 12.27 -14.66 1.11
N LEU A 882 11.86 -15.57 0.23
CA LEU A 882 10.51 -16.13 0.22
C LEU A 882 10.57 -17.66 0.28
N THR A 883 9.74 -18.26 1.14
CA THR A 883 9.51 -19.71 1.12
C THR A 883 8.07 -20.04 0.72
N SER A 884 7.83 -21.12 -0.01
CA SER A 884 6.49 -21.59 -0.32
C SER A 884 6.40 -23.11 -0.54
N MET A 885 5.23 -23.68 -0.25
CA MET A 885 4.97 -25.11 -0.38
C MET A 885 3.49 -25.39 -0.64
N CYS A 886 3.22 -26.49 -1.34
CA CYS A 886 1.89 -27.08 -1.38
C CYS A 886 1.54 -27.70 -0.02
N ILE A 887 0.25 -27.79 0.25
CA ILE A 887 -0.32 -28.40 1.45
C ILE A 887 -1.30 -29.48 0.97
N GLY A 888 -1.37 -30.59 1.72
CA GLY A 888 -2.35 -31.65 1.53
C GLY A 888 -3.76 -31.10 1.34
N THR A 889 -4.59 -31.84 0.59
CA THR A 889 -6.01 -31.50 0.37
C THR A 889 -6.26 -30.14 -0.29
N GLY A 890 -5.35 -29.65 -1.14
CA GLY A 890 -5.64 -28.52 -2.03
C GLY A 890 -5.33 -27.13 -1.47
N GLN A 891 -4.14 -26.92 -0.93
CA GLN A 891 -3.77 -25.62 -0.36
C GLN A 891 -2.30 -25.28 -0.67
N GLY A 892 -1.92 -24.04 -0.45
CA GLY A 892 -0.54 -23.57 -0.49
C GLY A 892 -0.28 -22.54 0.59
N MET A 893 0.95 -22.45 1.07
CA MET A 893 1.39 -21.43 2.02
C MET A 893 2.68 -20.78 1.54
N ALA A 894 2.83 -19.49 1.82
CA ALA A 894 4.04 -18.74 1.55
C ALA A 894 4.42 -17.87 2.75
N GLY A 895 5.72 -17.66 2.98
CA GLY A 895 6.26 -16.83 4.05
C GLY A 895 7.37 -15.90 3.56
N LEU A 896 7.42 -14.68 4.09
CA LEU A 896 8.35 -13.62 3.72
C LEU A 896 9.31 -13.30 4.87
N PHE A 897 10.60 -13.22 4.55
CA PHE A 897 11.69 -12.98 5.49
C PHE A 897 12.68 -11.95 4.95
N VAL A 898 13.28 -11.18 5.84
CA VAL A 898 14.39 -10.28 5.49
C VAL A 898 15.65 -10.68 6.25
N ASN A 899 16.68 -11.09 5.53
CA ASN A 899 18.01 -11.37 6.09
C ASN A 899 18.69 -10.07 6.57
N GLU A 900 19.19 -10.09 7.80
CA GLU A 900 19.91 -8.98 8.42
C GLU A 900 21.42 -9.22 8.53
N GLN A 901 21.91 -10.37 8.09
CA GLN A 901 23.34 -10.76 8.11
C GLN A 901 24.07 -10.34 6.82
N VAL A 902 23.70 -9.19 6.26
CA VAL A 902 24.29 -8.62 5.04
C VAL A 902 25.63 -7.94 5.30
#